data_AF-A0AB38UFL8-F1
#
_entry.id   AF-A0AB38UFL8-F1
#
_cell.length_a   1.000
_cell.length_b   1.000
_cell.length_c   1.000
_cell.angle_alpha   90.00
_cell.angle_beta   90.00
_cell.angle_gamma   90.00
#
_symmetry.space_group_name_H-M   'P 1'
#
loop_
_entity.id
_entity.type
_entity.pdbx_description
1 polymer ?
#
loop_
_entity_poly.entity_id
_entity_poly.type
_entity_poly.pdbx_seq_one_letter_code
_entity_poly.pdbx_strand_id
1 'polypeptide(L)'
;MKRILLILFCSLHSILFLRSQNASSDIIFKQFFDNAIAFADTYPREKVYLHFDNSSYYVGDTIWFKAYTVYAENNMPSTISKPLYVEMLDQTGHITQRQIIELNSGEGHGQIILNESTMSGYYEIRAYTRWMLAFSEPSYFSRTFPIYQSAQGERPERRISTYNLNPSMKQRPKNVTDKLAIQFFPEGGTLVKGISSRVAFKAESREDGNVILEGAIYTKDGEKLTEIKTLHDGMGIFTYTPEEKPAVAKVTYKEKEYKFNLPDALSAGYVLNVNNSSGAIVGNVLSNENTPDADIVAFISHEGRPYSYWILRMRSGGNQTFLLKTRDLPGGIYQVSLLDKTGNMLCERFTFVQPNKLNSIQLNGIKDIYRPFEPIRCEIQVTDQKGNPLQGSLSISVRDAIRSDYAEYDNNIFTDMLLTSGLKGYIDKPGYYFADITLRKLQELDVLLMVHGWRQYDLSQLTSGKNEKLLQQSAEKELLLQGQIRSSLLKKEMKDMEVSVMAKVDNTFVAGNTFTDENGKFQLPVTSFEGEVEAVFQIRRRGSKHKKDASVMLDRNFAPTPRAFSYEEEHPQWMDKNSWITLSNRIDSLYVDSISKTNNTYLLSEVEIAKKRKNKNITTQVFEKSVDAYYDVTRLVDELRDQGIVINTIPDLLSKVNPNFSYDVQDGSSRYKEKTICLIVGKQVLDTLTAWTLWNEIDGIKQIMICEGSNSYTNEVLNSIHGSNMTKGQNVKDMMTAMNPPRTFDDSFYLYGDAAKKKISLDDTEKAKSEPLFRKKSSGINNNVNVNIDFSRFGQYALFYITPHFDSNYSRLTQKSMKAAHGTRRTIIQGYSRPLAFYSPVYKDKIPTANVNHRRRTLYWNPTIQTDKNGKISIECQNGMYANPVIIHAEMLKGGIPCSITIIGEKKKK
;
A
#
# COMPACT_ATOMS: atom_id res chain seq x y z
N MET A 1 -2.32 -70.91 16.85
CA MET A 1 -1.34 -69.93 16.30
C MET A 1 -1.94 -68.56 15.98
N LYS A 2 -3.03 -68.43 15.19
CA LYS A 2 -3.61 -67.11 14.82
C LYS A 2 -4.06 -66.22 15.99
N ARG A 3 -4.63 -66.79 17.07
CA ARG A 3 -5.02 -66.01 18.28
C ARG A 3 -3.82 -65.50 19.10
N ILE A 4 -2.71 -66.23 19.11
CA ILE A 4 -1.48 -65.83 19.82
C ILE A 4 -0.78 -64.70 19.07
N LEU A 5 -0.77 -64.77 17.72
CA LEU A 5 -0.23 -63.69 16.88
C LEU A 5 -1.01 -62.38 17.02
N LEU A 6 -2.34 -62.43 17.16
CA LEU A 6 -3.18 -61.25 17.32
C LEU A 6 -2.95 -60.56 18.68
N ILE A 7 -2.80 -61.33 19.75
CA ILE A 7 -2.51 -60.82 21.09
C ILE A 7 -1.10 -60.22 21.15
N LEU A 8 -0.11 -60.84 20.48
CA LEU A 8 1.24 -60.28 20.32
C LEU A 8 1.27 -59.00 19.48
N PHE A 9 0.42 -58.89 18.47
CA PHE A 9 0.33 -57.68 17.63
C PHE A 9 -0.37 -56.52 18.36
N CYS A 10 -1.41 -56.82 19.14
CA CYS A 10 -2.08 -55.85 20.02
C CYS A 10 -1.21 -55.44 21.22
N SER A 11 -0.39 -56.35 21.76
CA SER A 11 0.58 -56.01 22.82
C SER A 11 1.77 -55.21 22.28
N LEU A 12 2.28 -55.50 21.08
CA LEU A 12 3.27 -54.64 20.42
C LEU A 12 2.71 -53.24 20.11
N HIS A 13 1.46 -53.15 19.65
CA HIS A 13 0.81 -51.85 19.41
C HIS A 13 0.58 -51.07 20.71
N SER A 14 0.19 -51.73 21.80
CA SER A 14 0.03 -51.05 23.10
C SER A 14 1.37 -50.67 23.73
N ILE A 15 2.44 -51.45 23.53
CA ILE A 15 3.80 -51.09 23.97
C ILE A 15 4.39 -49.94 23.13
N LEU A 16 4.09 -49.87 21.84
CA LEU A 16 4.46 -48.73 20.97
C LEU A 16 3.65 -47.47 21.29
N PHE A 17 2.35 -47.60 21.63
CA PHE A 17 1.52 -46.49 22.12
C PHE A 17 1.93 -45.99 23.52
N LEU A 18 2.34 -46.87 24.44
CA LEU A 18 2.87 -46.46 25.75
C LEU A 18 4.28 -45.84 25.65
N ARG A 19 5.09 -46.21 24.65
CA ARG A 19 6.40 -45.58 24.43
C ARG A 19 6.30 -44.18 23.82
N SER A 20 5.24 -43.85 23.05
CA SER A 20 5.07 -42.47 22.56
C SER A 20 4.55 -41.52 23.66
N GLN A 21 3.86 -42.03 24.67
CA GLN A 21 3.35 -41.22 25.79
C GLN A 21 4.38 -40.91 26.89
N ASN A 22 5.55 -41.57 26.89
CA ASN A 22 6.62 -41.40 27.89
C ASN A 22 7.91 -40.79 27.31
N ALA A 23 7.84 -40.07 26.19
CA ALA A 23 8.98 -39.27 25.74
C ALA A 23 9.28 -38.17 26.77
N SER A 24 10.55 -38.01 27.15
CA SER A 24 10.94 -36.93 28.06
C SER A 24 10.66 -35.57 27.41
N SER A 25 10.34 -34.58 28.23
CA SER A 25 10.10 -33.19 27.79
C SER A 25 11.25 -32.65 26.96
N ASP A 26 12.48 -33.04 27.29
CA ASP A 26 13.69 -32.66 26.57
C ASP A 26 13.67 -33.14 25.10
N ILE A 27 13.18 -34.37 24.84
CA ILE A 27 13.06 -34.91 23.48
C ILE A 27 11.96 -34.17 22.71
N ILE A 28 10.80 -33.95 23.32
CA ILE A 28 9.65 -33.29 22.68
C ILE A 28 10.01 -31.85 22.28
N PHE A 29 10.57 -31.07 23.22
CA PHE A 29 10.90 -29.68 22.95
C PHE A 29 12.07 -29.52 21.99
N LYS A 30 13.05 -30.44 22.02
CA LYS A 30 14.08 -30.49 20.97
C LYS A 30 13.46 -30.76 19.60
N GLN A 31 12.52 -31.70 19.50
CA GLN A 31 11.82 -32.00 18.25
C GLN A 31 11.02 -30.79 17.74
N PHE A 32 10.35 -30.04 18.62
CA PHE A 32 9.68 -28.79 18.25
C PHE A 32 10.65 -27.78 17.64
N PHE A 33 11.84 -27.61 18.24
CA PHE A 33 12.86 -26.71 17.72
C PHE A 33 13.41 -27.17 16.37
N ASP A 34 13.76 -28.45 16.25
CA ASP A 34 14.27 -29.03 15.00
C ASP A 34 13.24 -28.92 13.86
N ASN A 35 11.96 -29.18 14.16
CA ASN A 35 10.86 -29.03 13.19
C ASN A 35 10.70 -27.57 12.73
N ALA A 36 10.76 -26.63 13.66
CA ALA A 36 10.60 -25.22 13.35
C ALA A 36 11.79 -24.66 12.55
N ILE A 37 13.02 -25.12 12.82
CA ILE A 37 14.20 -24.80 11.99
C ILE A 37 14.05 -25.38 10.59
N ALA A 38 13.70 -26.68 10.47
CA ALA A 38 13.52 -27.34 9.19
C ALA A 38 12.41 -26.66 8.34
N PHE A 39 11.34 -26.19 9.00
CA PHE A 39 10.31 -25.41 8.34
C PHE A 39 10.86 -24.08 7.80
N ALA A 40 11.58 -23.32 8.64
CA ALA A 40 12.15 -22.02 8.24
C ALA A 40 13.13 -22.17 7.06
N ASP A 41 13.92 -23.25 7.03
CA ASP A 41 14.84 -23.56 5.93
C ASP A 41 14.12 -23.97 4.64
N THR A 42 13.01 -24.71 4.77
CA THR A 42 12.23 -25.18 3.62
C THR A 42 11.37 -24.06 3.03
N TYR A 43 10.86 -23.15 3.88
CA TYR A 43 9.91 -22.11 3.52
C TYR A 43 10.40 -20.72 4.00
N PRO A 44 11.53 -20.23 3.47
CA PRO A 44 12.06 -18.93 3.84
C PRO A 44 11.06 -17.82 3.49
N ARG A 45 10.85 -16.87 4.39
CA ARG A 45 9.88 -15.78 4.19
C ARG A 45 10.52 -14.58 3.50
N GLU A 46 9.71 -13.90 2.69
CA GLU A 46 10.06 -12.60 2.10
C GLU A 46 9.38 -11.46 2.86
N LYS A 47 10.03 -10.29 2.86
CA LYS A 47 9.39 -8.99 3.14
C LYS A 47 9.80 -7.96 2.10
N VAL A 48 8.98 -6.94 1.94
CA VAL A 48 9.14 -5.90 0.91
C VAL A 48 9.11 -4.54 1.57
N TYR A 49 9.93 -3.62 1.07
CA TYR A 49 9.88 -2.20 1.38
C TYR A 49 9.95 -1.36 0.10
N LEU A 50 9.21 -0.24 0.06
CA LEU A 50 9.25 0.72 -1.03
C LEU A 50 9.79 2.09 -0.56
N HIS A 51 10.87 2.57 -1.18
CA HIS A 51 11.34 3.95 -1.07
C HIS A 51 10.62 4.80 -2.10
N PHE A 52 9.95 5.88 -1.68
CA PHE A 52 9.25 6.81 -2.56
C PHE A 52 9.98 8.13 -2.71
N ASP A 53 9.75 8.84 -3.82
CA ASP A 53 10.36 10.15 -4.02
C ASP A 53 9.76 11.24 -3.10
N ASN A 54 8.49 11.13 -2.70
CA ASN A 54 7.79 12.10 -1.85
C ASN A 54 6.88 11.46 -0.78
N SER A 55 6.48 12.26 0.21
CA SER A 55 5.58 11.85 1.31
C SER A 55 4.11 12.26 1.09
N SER A 56 3.83 13.07 0.05
CA SER A 56 2.48 13.47 -0.37
C SER A 56 2.48 13.82 -1.85
N TYR A 57 1.32 13.78 -2.51
CA TYR A 57 1.20 14.00 -3.96
C TYR A 57 0.02 14.93 -4.30
N TYR A 58 0.05 15.49 -5.50
CA TYR A 58 -1.06 16.22 -6.10
C TYR A 58 -1.59 15.47 -7.33
N VAL A 59 -2.88 15.63 -7.66
CA VAL A 59 -3.41 15.15 -8.94
C VAL A 59 -2.61 15.78 -10.08
N GLY A 60 -2.08 14.93 -10.97
CA GLY A 60 -1.12 15.27 -12.02
C GLY A 60 0.33 14.86 -11.70
N ASP A 61 0.67 14.55 -10.45
CA ASP A 61 2.02 14.10 -10.07
C ASP A 61 2.28 12.66 -10.57
N THR A 62 3.54 12.26 -10.54
CA THR A 62 3.97 10.87 -10.70
C THR A 62 4.64 10.43 -9.40
N ILE A 63 4.16 9.34 -8.81
CA ILE A 63 4.73 8.70 -7.63
C ILE A 63 5.86 7.79 -8.12
N TRP A 64 7.11 8.09 -7.76
CA TRP A 64 8.25 7.26 -8.12
C TRP A 64 8.65 6.38 -6.95
N PHE A 65 9.03 5.13 -7.21
CA PHE A 65 9.45 4.24 -6.14
C PHE A 65 10.55 3.25 -6.53
N LYS A 66 11.34 2.85 -5.54
CA LYS A 66 12.22 1.68 -5.57
C LYS A 66 11.72 0.63 -4.60
N ALA A 67 11.73 -0.62 -5.03
CA ALA A 67 11.41 -1.78 -4.22
C ALA A 67 12.67 -2.53 -3.74
N TYR A 68 12.60 -2.99 -2.50
CA TYR A 68 13.55 -3.88 -1.85
C TYR A 68 12.80 -5.09 -1.30
N THR A 69 12.99 -6.25 -1.92
CA THR A 69 12.45 -7.55 -1.50
C THR A 69 13.58 -8.38 -0.89
N VAL A 70 13.43 -8.78 0.36
CA VAL A 70 14.48 -9.42 1.15
C VAL A 70 13.98 -10.68 1.84
N TYR A 71 14.91 -11.56 2.21
CA TYR A 71 14.64 -12.59 3.20
C TYR A 71 14.36 -11.94 4.56
N ALA A 72 13.23 -12.29 5.19
CA ALA A 72 12.81 -11.68 6.44
C ALA A 72 13.82 -11.91 7.59
N GLU A 73 14.47 -13.08 7.62
CA GLU A 73 15.38 -13.51 8.69
C GLU A 73 16.68 -12.69 8.82
N ASN A 74 17.14 -12.07 7.74
CA ASN A 74 18.47 -11.45 7.69
C ASN A 74 18.56 -10.22 6.78
N ASN A 75 17.45 -9.79 6.18
CA ASN A 75 17.35 -8.67 5.26
C ASN A 75 18.25 -8.77 4.01
N MET A 76 18.75 -9.97 3.67
CA MET A 76 19.50 -10.16 2.43
C MET A 76 18.55 -10.10 1.23
N PRO A 77 18.99 -9.59 0.06
CA PRO A 77 18.12 -9.52 -1.11
C PRO A 77 17.59 -10.89 -1.51
N SER A 78 16.28 -10.99 -1.70
CA SER A 78 15.61 -12.26 -2.00
C SER A 78 15.79 -12.67 -3.46
N THR A 79 15.96 -13.97 -3.69
CA THR A 79 15.87 -14.59 -5.02
C THR A 79 14.69 -15.57 -5.10
N ILE A 80 13.75 -15.53 -4.15
CA ILE A 80 12.59 -16.43 -4.13
C ILE A 80 11.62 -16.05 -5.25
N SER A 81 11.16 -14.81 -5.27
CA SER A 81 10.18 -14.31 -6.24
C SER A 81 10.82 -13.39 -7.27
N LYS A 82 10.34 -13.46 -8.53
CA LYS A 82 10.74 -12.56 -9.62
C LYS A 82 9.69 -11.47 -9.90
N PRO A 83 8.37 -11.77 -9.92
CA PRO A 83 7.35 -10.73 -9.97
C PRO A 83 7.08 -10.14 -8.57
N LEU A 84 7.07 -8.81 -8.48
CA LEU A 84 6.54 -8.05 -7.36
C LEU A 84 5.27 -7.32 -7.78
N TYR A 85 4.17 -7.51 -7.07
CA TYR A 85 2.92 -6.78 -7.33
C TYR A 85 2.91 -5.51 -6.48
N VAL A 86 2.73 -4.37 -7.13
CA VAL A 86 2.56 -3.06 -6.49
C VAL A 86 1.18 -2.53 -6.86
N GLU A 87 0.36 -2.25 -5.85
CA GLU A 87 -1.02 -1.80 -6.04
C GLU A 87 -1.28 -0.48 -5.34
N MET A 88 -2.07 0.36 -6.00
CA MET A 88 -2.60 1.59 -5.44
C MET A 88 -4.10 1.42 -5.20
N LEU A 89 -4.53 1.67 -3.98
CA LEU A 89 -5.92 1.58 -3.54
C LEU A 89 -6.42 2.96 -3.14
N ASP A 90 -7.63 3.30 -3.57
CA ASP A 90 -8.28 4.53 -3.15
C ASP A 90 -8.78 4.47 -1.69
N GLN A 91 -9.35 5.59 -1.25
CA GLN A 91 -9.95 5.77 0.08
C GLN A 91 -11.09 4.77 0.38
N THR A 92 -11.69 4.19 -0.66
CA THR A 92 -12.75 3.18 -0.54
C THR A 92 -12.21 1.75 -0.56
N GLY A 93 -10.90 1.57 -0.78
CA GLY A 93 -10.24 0.28 -0.83
C GLY A 93 -10.32 -0.40 -2.20
N HIS A 94 -10.74 0.31 -3.27
CA HIS A 94 -10.69 -0.22 -4.62
C HIS A 94 -9.28 -0.06 -5.21
N ILE A 95 -8.77 -1.10 -5.86
CA ILE A 95 -7.51 -1.04 -6.61
C ILE A 95 -7.72 -0.17 -7.84
N THR A 96 -7.03 0.97 -7.91
CA THR A 96 -7.08 1.91 -9.04
C THR A 96 -5.99 1.63 -10.08
N GLN A 97 -4.86 1.09 -9.63
CA GLN A 97 -3.76 0.68 -10.51
C GLN A 97 -2.99 -0.50 -9.88
N ARG A 98 -2.53 -1.42 -10.73
CA ARG A 98 -1.63 -2.52 -10.39
C ARG A 98 -0.43 -2.49 -11.34
N GLN A 99 0.77 -2.71 -10.80
CA GLN A 99 2.01 -2.89 -11.55
C GLN A 99 2.67 -4.20 -11.15
N ILE A 100 3.30 -4.85 -12.12
CA ILE A 100 4.15 -6.03 -11.89
C ILE A 100 5.59 -5.62 -12.14
N ILE A 101 6.39 -5.54 -11.09
CA ILE A 101 7.79 -5.14 -11.17
C ILE A 101 8.66 -6.39 -11.29
N GLU A 102 9.55 -6.41 -12.27
CA GLU A 102 10.56 -7.47 -12.39
C GLU A 102 11.67 -7.22 -11.36
N LEU A 103 11.80 -8.15 -10.41
CA LEU A 103 12.85 -8.12 -9.40
C LEU A 103 14.15 -8.69 -9.97
N ASN A 104 15.24 -7.94 -9.78
CA ASN A 104 16.60 -8.35 -10.07
C ASN A 104 17.38 -8.39 -8.76
N SER A 105 17.63 -9.61 -8.26
CA SER A 105 18.26 -9.82 -6.94
C SER A 105 17.55 -9.03 -5.83
N GLY A 106 16.23 -9.17 -5.74
CA GLY A 106 15.41 -8.49 -4.74
C GLY A 106 15.19 -6.99 -4.97
N GLU A 107 15.84 -6.34 -5.95
CA GLU A 107 15.61 -4.92 -6.26
C GLU A 107 14.73 -4.74 -7.50
N GLY A 108 13.88 -3.71 -7.49
CA GLY A 108 13.06 -3.30 -8.63
C GLY A 108 12.67 -1.82 -8.51
N HIS A 109 12.13 -1.20 -9.55
CA HIS A 109 11.62 0.17 -9.47
C HIS A 109 10.49 0.40 -10.46
N GLY A 110 9.68 1.41 -10.19
CA GLY A 110 8.53 1.75 -11.03
C GLY A 110 7.97 3.13 -10.69
N GLN A 111 6.80 3.41 -11.25
CA GLN A 111 6.16 4.71 -11.12
C GLN A 111 4.65 4.63 -11.28
N ILE A 112 3.88 5.32 -10.45
CA ILE A 112 2.42 5.41 -10.55
C ILE A 112 2.03 6.83 -11.01
N ILE A 113 1.28 6.93 -12.10
CA ILE A 113 0.91 8.22 -12.70
C ILE A 113 -0.46 8.63 -12.18
N LEU A 114 -0.56 9.83 -11.59
CA LEU A 114 -1.81 10.38 -11.08
C LEU A 114 -2.47 11.23 -12.16
N ASN A 115 -3.26 10.60 -13.02
CA ASN A 115 -3.92 11.26 -14.14
C ASN A 115 -4.90 12.35 -13.68
N GLU A 116 -5.34 13.24 -14.58
CA GLU A 116 -6.33 14.29 -14.25
C GLU A 116 -7.69 13.72 -13.77
N SER A 117 -7.98 12.45 -14.07
CA SER A 117 -9.17 11.74 -13.58
C SER A 117 -9.03 11.17 -12.16
N THR A 118 -7.83 11.20 -11.57
CA THR A 118 -7.59 10.72 -10.21
C THR A 118 -8.28 11.64 -9.21
N MET A 119 -9.12 11.06 -8.36
CA MET A 119 -9.78 11.78 -7.28
C MET A 119 -8.77 12.12 -6.17
N SER A 120 -8.86 13.31 -5.57
CA SER A 120 -8.12 13.61 -4.35
C SER A 120 -8.55 12.68 -3.20
N GLY A 121 -7.70 12.41 -2.22
CA GLY A 121 -8.03 11.49 -1.13
C GLY A 121 -6.81 10.86 -0.48
N TYR A 122 -7.04 9.96 0.47
CA TYR A 122 -6.00 9.11 1.05
C TYR A 122 -5.94 7.80 0.28
N TYR A 123 -4.75 7.49 -0.23
CA TYR A 123 -4.50 6.29 -1.03
C TYR A 123 -3.49 5.40 -0.34
N GLU A 124 -3.77 4.10 -0.33
CA GLU A 124 -2.84 3.08 0.15
C GLU A 124 -2.04 2.54 -1.03
N ILE A 125 -0.71 2.54 -0.92
CA ILE A 125 0.16 1.79 -1.82
C ILE A 125 0.65 0.57 -1.06
N ARG A 126 0.47 -0.60 -1.66
CA ARG A 126 0.93 -1.88 -1.10
C ARG A 126 1.77 -2.67 -2.08
N ALA A 127 2.70 -3.47 -1.54
CA ALA A 127 3.55 -4.32 -2.35
C ALA A 127 3.75 -5.71 -1.73
N TYR A 128 3.67 -6.75 -2.57
CA TYR A 128 3.75 -8.14 -2.15
C TYR A 128 4.13 -9.07 -3.30
N THR A 129 4.72 -10.21 -2.95
CA THR A 129 4.89 -11.36 -3.84
C THR A 129 3.79 -12.38 -3.55
N ARG A 130 3.48 -13.27 -4.49
CA ARG A 130 2.52 -14.36 -4.18
C ARG A 130 3.05 -15.29 -3.09
N TRP A 131 4.37 -15.44 -2.99
CA TRP A 131 5.00 -16.21 -1.92
C TRP A 131 4.66 -15.67 -0.54
N MET A 132 4.67 -14.34 -0.36
CA MET A 132 4.27 -13.70 0.90
C MET A 132 2.80 -13.95 1.26
N LEU A 133 1.93 -14.16 0.27
CA LEU A 133 0.51 -14.44 0.46
C LEU A 133 0.20 -15.92 0.77
N ALA A 134 1.15 -16.83 0.56
CA ALA A 134 0.95 -18.27 0.77
C ALA A 134 0.87 -18.66 2.26
N PHE A 135 1.38 -17.82 3.15
CA PHE A 135 1.39 -18.05 4.59
C PHE A 135 0.03 -17.73 5.24
N SER A 136 -0.25 -18.36 6.39
CA SER A 136 -1.50 -18.16 7.15
C SER A 136 -1.78 -16.69 7.48
N GLU A 137 -0.73 -15.98 7.84
CA GLU A 137 -0.73 -14.53 8.11
C GLU A 137 0.18 -13.85 7.07
N PRO A 138 -0.40 -13.34 5.96
CA PRO A 138 0.38 -12.81 4.85
C PRO A 138 1.10 -11.52 5.24
N SER A 139 2.38 -11.42 4.89
CA SER A 139 3.15 -10.18 4.97
C SER A 139 2.92 -9.34 3.71
N TYR A 140 2.94 -8.02 3.82
CA TYR A 140 3.03 -7.11 2.68
C TYR A 140 3.43 -5.70 3.15
N PHE A 141 4.10 -4.97 2.27
CA PHE A 141 4.32 -3.54 2.47
C PHE A 141 2.99 -2.78 2.33
N SER A 142 2.72 -1.82 3.19
CA SER A 142 1.56 -0.91 3.07
C SER A 142 1.93 0.47 3.58
N ARG A 143 1.65 1.51 2.79
CA ARG A 143 1.84 2.91 3.16
C ARG A 143 0.73 3.78 2.58
N THR A 144 0.22 4.69 3.40
CA THR A 144 -0.84 5.64 2.99
C THR A 144 -0.24 6.98 2.60
N PHE A 145 -0.73 7.56 1.51
CA PHE A 145 -0.33 8.85 0.99
C PHE A 145 -1.55 9.76 0.79
N PRO A 146 -1.51 11.03 1.24
CA PRO A 146 -2.48 12.01 0.80
C PRO A 146 -2.18 12.44 -0.64
N ILE A 147 -3.25 12.45 -1.44
CA ILE A 147 -3.29 12.97 -2.80
C ILE A 147 -4.20 14.19 -2.82
N TYR A 148 -3.61 15.37 -2.93
CA TYR A 148 -4.31 16.65 -2.93
C TYR A 148 -4.83 17.01 -4.33
N GLN A 149 -5.86 17.86 -4.38
CA GLN A 149 -6.36 18.45 -5.62
C GLN A 149 -5.25 19.15 -6.41
N SER A 150 -5.27 19.06 -7.74
CA SER A 150 -4.25 19.61 -8.63
C SER A 150 -3.69 20.97 -8.18
N ALA A 151 -2.37 21.05 -8.11
CA ALA A 151 -1.63 22.19 -7.59
C ALA A 151 -1.83 23.45 -8.45
N GLN A 152 -2.81 24.29 -8.11
CA GLN A 152 -3.00 25.59 -8.74
C GLN A 152 -2.29 26.69 -7.93
N GLY A 153 -1.40 27.45 -8.57
CA GLY A 153 -0.72 28.61 -7.98
C GLY A 153 0.72 28.33 -7.53
N GLU A 154 1.35 29.35 -6.93
CA GLU A 154 2.73 29.28 -6.45
C GLU A 154 2.87 28.41 -5.20
N ARG A 155 1.82 28.35 -4.38
CA ARG A 155 1.74 27.58 -3.14
C ARG A 155 0.41 26.84 -3.10
N PRO A 156 0.38 25.57 -3.56
CA PRO A 156 -0.87 24.85 -3.61
C PRO A 156 -1.34 24.52 -2.19
N GLU A 157 -2.59 24.87 -1.88
CA GLU A 157 -3.22 24.47 -0.63
C GLU A 157 -3.38 22.96 -0.58
N ARG A 158 -3.16 22.37 0.60
CA ARG A 158 -3.46 20.96 0.86
C ARG A 158 -4.97 20.81 0.91
N ARG A 159 -5.56 20.24 -0.13
CA ARG A 159 -7.01 20.08 -0.22
C ARG A 159 -7.39 18.70 -0.70
N ILE A 160 -8.23 18.03 0.09
CA ILE A 160 -8.89 16.77 -0.25
C ILE A 160 -10.39 17.04 -0.33
N SER A 161 -11.05 16.48 -1.34
CA SER A 161 -12.50 16.57 -1.48
C SER A 161 -13.22 15.62 -0.55
N THR A 162 -14.37 16.05 -0.02
CA THR A 162 -15.27 15.19 0.72
C THR A 162 -16.24 14.54 -0.26
N TYR A 163 -16.22 13.21 -0.35
CA TYR A 163 -17.07 12.43 -1.23
C TYR A 163 -18.25 11.84 -0.45
N ASN A 164 -19.48 12.09 -0.90
CA ASN A 164 -20.69 11.54 -0.30
C ASN A 164 -21.04 10.19 -0.94
N LEU A 165 -20.14 9.22 -0.80
CA LEU A 165 -20.32 7.91 -1.42
C LEU A 165 -21.46 7.14 -0.76
N ASN A 166 -22.28 6.48 -1.57
CA ASN A 166 -23.41 5.69 -1.10
C ASN A 166 -22.94 4.52 -0.21
N PRO A 167 -23.60 4.26 0.94
CA PRO A 167 -23.35 3.08 1.78
C PRO A 167 -23.46 1.73 1.05
N SER A 168 -24.19 1.66 -0.07
CA SER A 168 -24.30 0.43 -0.87
C SER A 168 -23.04 0.08 -1.65
N MET A 169 -22.07 0.99 -1.76
CA MET A 169 -20.76 0.67 -2.33
C MET A 169 -19.96 -0.19 -1.35
N LYS A 170 -19.11 -1.07 -1.87
CA LYS A 170 -18.08 -1.72 -1.06
C LYS A 170 -17.14 -0.63 -0.53
N GLN A 171 -17.22 -0.34 0.76
CA GLN A 171 -16.37 0.65 1.42
C GLN A 171 -15.22 -0.03 2.15
N ARG A 172 -14.11 0.71 2.29
CA ARG A 172 -12.99 0.34 3.15
C ARG A 172 -13.52 0.13 4.57
N PRO A 173 -13.05 -0.91 5.30
CA PRO A 173 -13.39 -1.05 6.71
C PRO A 173 -13.08 0.24 7.46
N LYS A 174 -13.96 0.65 8.37
CA LYS A 174 -13.72 1.80 9.25
C LYS A 174 -13.51 1.31 10.67
N ASN A 175 -12.54 1.88 11.36
CA ASN A 175 -12.40 1.69 12.79
C ASN A 175 -13.57 2.42 13.46
N VAL A 176 -14.53 1.67 14.02
CA VAL A 176 -15.59 2.24 14.85
C VAL A 176 -14.99 2.46 16.22
N THR A 177 -14.27 3.57 16.38
CA THR A 177 -13.80 4.00 17.70
C THR A 177 -14.89 4.78 18.41
N ASP A 178 -15.11 4.45 19.68
CA ASP A 178 -15.95 5.24 20.58
C ASP A 178 -15.36 6.66 20.76
N LYS A 179 -16.10 7.54 21.46
CA LYS A 179 -15.57 8.87 21.83
C LYS A 179 -14.22 8.78 22.55
N LEU A 180 -14.00 7.70 23.29
CA LEU A 180 -12.72 7.29 23.87
C LEU A 180 -12.75 5.76 23.96
N ALA A 181 -11.71 5.11 23.45
CA ALA A 181 -11.48 3.69 23.60
C ALA A 181 -10.15 3.47 24.33
N ILE A 182 -10.15 2.53 25.28
CA ILE A 182 -8.92 2.06 25.92
C ILE A 182 -8.86 0.54 25.78
N GLN A 183 -7.74 0.05 25.24
CA GLN A 183 -7.43 -1.36 25.14
C GLN A 183 -6.31 -1.71 26.11
N PHE A 184 -6.40 -2.86 26.77
CA PHE A 184 -5.42 -3.33 27.76
C PHE A 184 -4.72 -4.59 27.25
N PHE A 185 -3.40 -4.61 27.40
CA PHE A 185 -2.50 -5.64 26.89
C PHE A 185 -1.64 -6.18 28.05
N PRO A 186 -2.11 -7.23 28.74
CA PRO A 186 -1.32 -7.93 29.73
C PRO A 186 -0.01 -8.44 29.12
N GLU A 187 1.10 -8.30 29.83
CA GLU A 187 2.36 -8.84 29.36
C GLU A 187 2.30 -10.38 29.24
N GLY A 188 2.69 -10.91 28.09
CA GLY A 188 2.54 -12.34 27.82
C GLY A 188 1.14 -12.73 27.29
N GLY A 189 0.18 -11.81 27.29
CA GLY A 189 -1.17 -12.00 26.73
C GLY A 189 -2.25 -12.47 27.72
N THR A 190 -1.88 -12.85 28.96
CA THR A 190 -2.81 -13.34 29.97
C THR A 190 -2.53 -12.74 31.35
N LEU A 191 -3.58 -12.58 32.14
CA LEU A 191 -3.49 -12.26 33.58
C LEU A 191 -3.73 -13.55 34.38
N VAL A 192 -3.06 -13.70 35.52
CA VAL A 192 -3.25 -14.82 36.44
C VAL A 192 -3.52 -14.29 37.84
N LYS A 193 -4.54 -14.83 38.50
CA LYS A 193 -4.96 -14.39 39.84
C LYS A 193 -3.81 -14.50 40.85
N GLY A 194 -3.64 -13.45 41.65
CA GLY A 194 -2.62 -13.36 42.70
C GLY A 194 -1.20 -13.08 42.20
N ILE A 195 -0.96 -12.98 40.89
CA ILE A 195 0.37 -12.69 40.33
C ILE A 195 0.44 -11.24 39.84
N SER A 196 1.36 -10.46 40.41
CA SER A 196 1.62 -9.10 39.95
C SER A 196 2.09 -9.09 38.49
N SER A 197 1.38 -8.36 37.64
CA SER A 197 1.56 -8.38 36.19
C SER A 197 1.69 -6.97 35.63
N ARG A 198 2.54 -6.80 34.61
CA ARG A 198 2.59 -5.55 33.83
C ARG A 198 1.47 -5.56 32.79
N VAL A 199 0.80 -4.43 32.63
CA VAL A 199 -0.28 -4.25 31.66
C VAL A 199 0.00 -2.96 30.89
N ALA A 200 0.22 -3.08 29.58
CA ALA A 200 0.24 -1.94 28.69
C ALA A 200 -1.20 -1.55 28.34
N PHE A 201 -1.41 -0.30 27.96
CA PHE A 201 -2.69 0.14 27.43
C PHE A 201 -2.47 1.07 26.24
N LYS A 202 -3.48 1.13 25.36
CA LYS A 202 -3.59 2.09 24.25
C LYS A 202 -4.90 2.85 24.38
N ALA A 203 -4.81 4.17 24.40
CA ALA A 203 -5.93 5.09 24.49
C ALA A 203 -6.06 5.89 23.19
N GLU A 204 -7.23 5.78 22.56
CA GLU A 204 -7.51 6.41 21.27
C GLU A 204 -8.92 7.02 21.26
N SER A 205 -9.09 8.09 20.50
CA SER A 205 -10.37 8.73 20.24
C SER A 205 -10.61 8.83 18.75
N ARG A 206 -11.88 8.70 18.34
CA ARG A 206 -12.29 8.96 16.96
C ARG A 206 -11.97 10.38 16.49
N GLU A 207 -11.99 11.35 17.39
CA GLU A 207 -11.85 12.78 17.05
C GLU A 207 -10.39 13.24 17.04
N ASP A 208 -9.56 12.65 17.89
CA ASP A 208 -8.24 13.16 18.23
C ASP A 208 -7.10 12.14 18.01
N GLY A 209 -7.41 10.90 17.59
CA GLY A 209 -6.42 9.85 17.43
C GLY A 209 -5.85 9.39 18.77
N ASN A 210 -4.52 9.33 18.88
CA ASN A 210 -3.80 9.03 20.12
C ASN A 210 -4.14 10.02 21.27
N VAL A 211 -4.64 9.50 22.40
CA VAL A 211 -5.10 10.32 23.53
C VAL A 211 -4.11 10.36 24.69
N ILE A 212 -3.79 11.56 25.16
CA ILE A 212 -3.11 11.77 26.44
C ILE A 212 -4.15 11.81 27.55
N LEU A 213 -4.02 10.90 28.53
CA LEU A 213 -4.92 10.85 29.68
C LEU A 213 -4.18 10.49 30.97
N GLU A 214 -4.85 10.80 32.08
CA GLU A 214 -4.51 10.39 33.44
C GLU A 214 -5.74 9.76 34.10
N GLY A 215 -5.51 8.82 35.00
CA GLY A 215 -6.58 8.14 35.73
C GLY A 215 -6.04 7.15 36.74
N ALA A 216 -6.89 6.21 37.15
CA ALA A 216 -6.50 5.17 38.08
C ALA A 216 -7.29 3.88 37.88
N ILE A 217 -6.68 2.77 38.27
CA ILE A 217 -7.30 1.45 38.36
C ILE A 217 -7.92 1.30 39.75
N TYR A 218 -9.14 0.78 39.78
CA TYR A 218 -9.89 0.52 41.00
C TYR A 218 -10.32 -0.94 41.08
N THR A 219 -10.42 -1.49 42.28
CA THR A 219 -11.17 -2.73 42.51
C THR A 219 -12.64 -2.53 42.14
N LYS A 220 -13.37 -3.63 41.96
CA LYS A 220 -14.82 -3.55 41.71
C LYS A 220 -15.57 -2.88 42.88
N ASP A 221 -15.04 -2.99 44.09
CA ASP A 221 -15.61 -2.42 45.30
C ASP A 221 -15.22 -0.95 45.52
N GLY A 222 -14.39 -0.37 44.62
CA GLY A 222 -14.10 1.05 44.55
C GLY A 222 -12.81 1.50 45.22
N GLU A 223 -11.97 0.57 45.70
CA GLU A 223 -10.64 0.86 46.24
C GLU A 223 -9.66 1.19 45.12
N LYS A 224 -8.83 2.23 45.29
CA LYS A 224 -7.83 2.63 44.29
C LYS A 224 -6.59 1.73 44.38
N LEU A 225 -6.22 1.09 43.28
CA LEU A 225 -5.07 0.18 43.20
C LEU A 225 -3.79 0.88 42.73
N THR A 226 -3.84 1.57 41.59
CA THR A 226 -2.68 2.28 41.00
C THR A 226 -3.15 3.41 40.08
N GLU A 227 -2.28 4.38 39.86
CA GLU A 227 -2.48 5.42 38.84
C GLU A 227 -2.04 4.92 37.45
N ILE A 228 -2.66 5.50 36.42
CA ILE A 228 -2.29 5.27 35.02
C ILE A 228 -2.14 6.61 34.31
N LYS A 229 -1.16 6.70 33.42
CA LYS A 229 -0.87 7.89 32.62
C LYS A 229 -0.32 7.48 31.26
N THR A 230 -0.75 8.19 30.21
CA THR A 230 -0.17 8.02 28.87
C THR A 230 1.31 8.41 28.89
N LEU A 231 2.17 7.52 28.40
CA LEU A 231 3.61 7.71 28.28
C LEU A 231 3.97 8.36 26.93
N HIS A 232 3.51 7.76 25.82
CA HIS A 232 3.81 8.20 24.46
C HIS A 232 2.75 7.66 23.48
N ASP A 233 2.32 8.48 22.52
CA ASP A 233 1.37 8.10 21.44
C ASP A 233 0.14 7.32 21.92
N GLY A 234 -0.52 7.82 22.96
CA GLY A 234 -1.71 7.16 23.53
C GLY A 234 -1.40 5.87 24.29
N MET A 235 -0.15 5.43 24.36
CA MET A 235 0.26 4.22 25.05
C MET A 235 0.80 4.52 26.44
N GLY A 236 0.56 3.60 27.38
CA GLY A 236 1.15 3.63 28.71
C GLY A 236 1.25 2.23 29.31
N ILE A 237 1.80 2.15 30.52
CA ILE A 237 2.01 0.88 31.23
C ILE A 237 1.80 1.08 32.74
N PHE A 238 1.25 0.06 33.38
CA PHE A 238 1.12 0.00 34.84
C PHE A 238 1.31 -1.43 35.34
N THR A 239 1.43 -1.58 36.66
CA THR A 239 1.52 -2.89 37.33
C THR A 239 0.26 -3.12 38.15
N TYR A 240 -0.27 -4.33 38.11
CA TYR A 240 -1.52 -4.70 38.78
C TYR A 240 -1.49 -6.18 39.18
N THR A 241 -2.03 -6.51 40.35
CA THR A 241 -2.20 -7.88 40.82
C THR A 241 -3.67 -8.28 40.71
N PRO A 242 -4.04 -9.23 39.83
CA PRO A 242 -5.44 -9.59 39.62
C PRO A 242 -6.09 -10.34 40.77
N GLU A 243 -7.33 -9.95 41.08
CA GLU A 243 -8.20 -10.60 42.05
C GLU A 243 -9.26 -11.49 41.35
N GLU A 244 -10.29 -11.91 42.11
CA GLU A 244 -11.40 -12.73 41.60
C GLU A 244 -12.24 -12.02 40.53
N LYS A 245 -12.42 -10.71 40.66
CA LYS A 245 -13.20 -9.89 39.72
C LYS A 245 -12.27 -8.91 38.99
N PRO A 246 -12.50 -8.64 37.69
CA PRO A 246 -11.68 -7.70 36.95
C PRO A 246 -11.78 -6.30 37.55
N ALA A 247 -10.63 -5.66 37.71
CA ALA A 247 -10.52 -4.27 38.11
C ALA A 247 -11.06 -3.33 37.01
N VAL A 248 -11.35 -2.08 37.38
CA VAL A 248 -11.93 -1.06 36.51
C VAL A 248 -11.00 0.13 36.41
N ALA A 249 -10.59 0.49 35.20
CA ALA A 249 -9.92 1.76 34.93
C ALA A 249 -10.95 2.89 34.91
N LYS A 250 -10.71 3.95 35.70
CA LYS A 250 -11.46 5.20 35.64
C LYS A 250 -10.53 6.31 35.14
N VAL A 251 -10.92 6.97 34.06
CA VAL A 251 -10.15 8.03 33.41
C VAL A 251 -11.03 9.23 33.13
N THR A 252 -10.44 10.42 33.12
CA THR A 252 -11.14 11.65 32.75
C THR A 252 -10.68 12.11 31.37
N TYR A 253 -11.63 12.34 30.46
CA TYR A 253 -11.37 12.83 29.11
C TYR A 253 -12.42 13.88 28.73
N LYS A 254 -11.98 15.05 28.27
CA LYS A 254 -12.85 16.21 27.95
C LYS A 254 -13.90 16.45 29.04
N GLU A 255 -13.45 16.55 30.30
CA GLU A 255 -14.28 16.78 31.50
C GLU A 255 -15.34 15.69 31.80
N LYS A 256 -15.28 14.55 31.13
CA LYS A 256 -16.17 13.40 31.37
C LYS A 256 -15.40 12.20 31.91
N GLU A 257 -16.00 11.50 32.88
CA GLU A 257 -15.47 10.24 33.40
C GLU A 257 -15.85 9.07 32.48
N TYR A 258 -14.87 8.23 32.16
CA TYR A 258 -15.03 6.97 31.43
C TYR A 258 -14.56 5.80 32.29
N LYS A 259 -15.20 4.64 32.11
CA LYS A 259 -14.88 3.42 32.84
C LYS A 259 -14.65 2.28 31.87
N PHE A 260 -13.56 1.53 32.07
CA PHE A 260 -13.20 0.38 31.26
C PHE A 260 -12.83 -0.80 32.15
N ASN A 261 -13.36 -1.98 31.86
CA ASN A 261 -12.97 -3.19 32.59
C ASN A 261 -11.62 -3.68 32.08
N LEU A 262 -10.76 -4.14 32.98
CA LEU A 262 -9.56 -4.89 32.63
C LEU A 262 -9.94 -6.31 32.16
N PRO A 263 -9.05 -7.00 31.43
CA PRO A 263 -9.27 -8.39 31.04
C PRO A 263 -9.43 -9.33 32.24
N ASP A 264 -10.18 -10.41 32.06
CA ASP A 264 -10.34 -11.44 33.10
C ASP A 264 -9.02 -12.18 33.35
N ALA A 265 -8.78 -12.51 34.62
CA ALA A 265 -7.61 -13.26 35.04
C ALA A 265 -7.91 -14.76 35.18
N LEU A 266 -6.99 -15.59 34.69
CA LEU A 266 -7.04 -17.04 34.82
C LEU A 266 -6.87 -17.46 36.29
N SER A 267 -7.62 -18.47 36.71
CA SER A 267 -7.47 -19.08 38.05
C SER A 267 -6.16 -19.84 38.21
N ALA A 268 -5.61 -20.35 37.11
CA ALA A 268 -4.34 -21.07 37.00
C ALA A 268 -3.72 -20.81 35.63
N GLY A 269 -2.39 -20.63 35.57
CA GLY A 269 -1.68 -20.30 34.35
C GLY A 269 -0.30 -19.71 34.60
N TYR A 270 0.29 -19.10 33.58
CA TYR A 270 1.62 -18.52 33.62
C TYR A 270 1.58 -17.02 33.32
N VAL A 271 2.50 -16.27 33.95
CA VAL A 271 2.81 -14.88 33.60
C VAL A 271 4.24 -14.82 33.10
N LEU A 272 4.45 -14.18 31.95
CA LEU A 272 5.76 -13.97 31.35
C LEU A 272 6.13 -12.49 31.43
N ASN A 273 7.23 -12.18 32.12
CA ASN A 273 7.85 -10.86 32.08
C ASN A 273 9.18 -10.91 31.34
N VAL A 274 9.33 -10.11 30.29
CA VAL A 274 10.57 -10.00 29.54
C VAL A 274 11.18 -8.62 29.76
N ASN A 275 12.43 -8.58 30.19
CA ASN A 275 13.22 -7.37 30.28
C ASN A 275 14.39 -7.47 29.31
N ASN A 276 14.68 -6.36 28.64
CA ASN A 276 15.90 -6.19 27.88
C ASN A 276 16.80 -5.21 28.62
N SER A 277 17.63 -5.73 29.53
CA SER A 277 18.55 -4.94 30.34
C SER A 277 19.99 -5.41 30.10
N SER A 278 20.92 -4.45 29.98
CA SER A 278 22.36 -4.70 30.06
C SER A 278 22.92 -5.71 29.03
N GLY A 279 22.34 -5.78 27.83
CA GLY A 279 22.83 -6.66 26.77
C GLY A 279 22.35 -8.10 26.85
N ALA A 280 21.21 -8.35 27.50
CA ALA A 280 20.54 -9.64 27.51
C ALA A 280 19.01 -9.51 27.52
N ILE A 281 18.34 -10.45 26.84
CA ILE A 281 16.92 -10.72 27.02
C ILE A 281 16.80 -11.64 28.24
N VAL A 282 16.12 -11.17 29.28
CA VAL A 282 15.86 -11.93 30.50
C VAL A 282 14.36 -12.14 30.62
N GLY A 283 13.93 -13.40 30.60
CA GLY A 283 12.54 -13.76 30.80
C GLY A 283 12.32 -14.39 32.16
N ASN A 284 11.33 -13.91 32.88
CA ASN A 284 10.85 -14.46 34.15
C ASN A 284 9.47 -15.05 33.93
N VAL A 285 9.29 -16.31 34.31
CA VAL A 285 8.02 -17.03 34.21
C VAL A 285 7.54 -17.37 35.60
N LEU A 286 6.33 -16.94 35.94
CA LEU A 286 5.70 -17.17 37.23
C LEU A 286 4.43 -17.98 37.07
N SER A 287 4.13 -18.83 38.05
CA SER A 287 2.85 -19.53 38.19
C SER A 287 2.28 -19.32 39.59
N ASN A 288 0.97 -19.49 39.74
CA ASN A 288 0.32 -19.45 41.06
C ASN A 288 0.19 -20.88 41.64
N GLU A 289 -0.27 -20.99 42.88
CA GLU A 289 -0.42 -22.28 43.57
C GLU A 289 -1.45 -23.22 42.90
N ASN A 290 -2.44 -22.66 42.21
CA ASN A 290 -3.44 -23.44 41.49
C ASN A 290 -2.94 -24.00 40.15
N THR A 291 -1.74 -23.59 39.71
CA THR A 291 -1.16 -24.03 38.44
C THR A 291 -0.42 -25.35 38.66
N PRO A 292 -0.80 -26.44 37.95
CA PRO A 292 -0.15 -27.74 38.12
C PRO A 292 1.32 -27.72 37.69
N ASP A 293 2.11 -28.61 38.29
CA ASP A 293 3.47 -28.90 37.88
C ASP A 293 3.51 -29.33 36.41
N ALA A 294 4.32 -28.65 35.61
CA ALA A 294 4.53 -28.98 34.21
C ALA A 294 5.91 -28.56 33.76
N ASP A 295 6.43 -29.24 32.74
CA ASP A 295 7.55 -28.71 31.98
C ASP A 295 6.98 -27.97 30.78
N ILE A 296 7.45 -26.74 30.59
CA ILE A 296 7.14 -25.88 29.46
C ILE A 296 8.44 -25.46 28.78
N VAL A 297 8.34 -24.81 27.63
CA VAL A 297 9.50 -24.31 26.89
C VAL A 297 9.31 -22.85 26.50
N ALA A 298 10.33 -22.04 26.73
CA ALA A 298 10.44 -20.70 26.18
C ALA A 298 11.19 -20.76 24.84
N PHE A 299 10.48 -20.56 23.74
CA PHE A 299 11.05 -20.39 22.40
C PHE A 299 11.36 -18.93 22.13
N ILE A 300 12.55 -18.65 21.63
CA ILE A 300 12.93 -17.33 21.15
C ILE A 300 13.16 -17.40 19.64
N SER A 301 12.40 -16.62 18.89
CA SER A 301 12.51 -16.50 17.43
C SER A 301 12.83 -15.07 17.01
N HIS A 302 13.51 -14.94 15.87
CA HIS A 302 13.78 -13.67 15.20
C HIS A 302 13.18 -13.75 13.80
N GLU A 303 12.24 -12.84 13.49
CA GLU A 303 11.58 -12.78 12.18
C GLU A 303 11.03 -14.15 11.71
N GLY A 304 10.46 -14.91 12.65
CA GLY A 304 9.85 -16.22 12.41
C GLY A 304 10.80 -17.40 12.40
N ARG A 305 12.11 -17.18 12.45
CA ARG A 305 13.11 -18.24 12.56
C ARG A 305 13.41 -18.54 14.03
N PRO A 306 13.32 -19.79 14.49
CA PRO A 306 13.77 -20.15 15.84
C PRO A 306 15.26 -19.85 16.02
N TYR A 307 15.60 -19.20 17.13
CA TYR A 307 16.98 -18.86 17.47
C TYR A 307 17.49 -19.71 18.62
N SER A 308 16.69 -19.86 19.68
CA SER A 308 17.05 -20.61 20.89
C SER A 308 15.82 -21.02 21.69
N TYR A 309 15.98 -21.98 22.60
CA TYR A 309 14.92 -22.36 23.53
C TYR A 309 15.43 -22.70 24.93
N TRP A 310 14.59 -22.56 25.95
CA TRP A 310 14.85 -22.98 27.34
C TRP A 310 13.72 -23.84 27.84
N ILE A 311 14.06 -24.99 28.43
CA ILE A 311 13.09 -25.85 29.10
C ILE A 311 12.95 -25.36 30.54
N LEU A 312 11.72 -25.02 30.93
CA LEU A 312 11.39 -24.51 32.24
C LEU A 312 10.58 -25.57 32.98
N ARG A 313 11.14 -26.09 34.07
CA ARG A 313 10.50 -27.10 34.92
C ARG A 313 9.68 -26.38 35.98
N MET A 314 8.45 -26.01 35.64
CA MET A 314 7.58 -25.24 36.51
C MET A 314 7.01 -26.12 37.62
N ARG A 315 6.87 -25.50 38.79
CA ARG A 315 6.23 -26.07 39.97
C ARG A 315 5.10 -25.15 40.40
N SER A 316 4.09 -25.70 41.07
CA SER A 316 2.99 -24.93 41.67
C SER A 316 3.53 -23.76 42.51
N GLY A 317 3.05 -22.54 42.23
CA GLY A 317 3.51 -21.30 42.88
C GLY A 317 4.96 -20.89 42.57
N GLY A 318 5.62 -21.55 41.62
CA GLY A 318 7.05 -21.38 41.35
C GLY A 318 7.39 -20.24 40.39
N ASN A 319 8.68 -19.91 40.34
CA ASN A 319 9.25 -19.07 39.27
C ASN A 319 10.40 -19.80 38.56
N GLN A 320 10.62 -19.46 37.30
CA GLN A 320 11.82 -19.81 36.55
C GLN A 320 12.31 -18.59 35.74
N THR A 321 13.62 -18.51 35.52
CA THR A 321 14.24 -17.45 34.72
C THR A 321 15.10 -18.05 33.61
N PHE A 322 15.11 -17.41 32.44
CA PHE A 322 16.07 -17.69 31.38
C PHE A 322 16.75 -16.40 30.90
N LEU A 323 17.92 -16.56 30.27
CA LEU A 323 18.75 -15.45 29.82
C LEU A 323 19.37 -15.76 28.45
N LEU A 324 19.19 -14.83 27.51
CA LEU A 324 19.86 -14.82 26.20
C LEU A 324 20.68 -13.54 26.04
N LYS A 325 21.99 -13.67 25.81
CA LYS A 325 22.85 -12.51 25.53
C LYS A 325 22.50 -11.91 24.16
N THR A 326 22.41 -10.58 24.07
CA THR A 326 22.03 -9.87 22.83
C THR A 326 23.21 -9.40 21.99
N ARG A 327 24.45 -9.49 22.50
CA ARG A 327 25.65 -8.96 21.83
C ARG A 327 25.83 -9.47 20.40
N ASP A 328 25.57 -10.75 20.18
CA ASP A 328 25.81 -11.42 18.89
C ASP A 328 24.51 -11.62 18.09
N LEU A 329 23.39 -11.11 18.61
CA LEU A 329 22.09 -11.21 17.97
C LEU A 329 21.94 -10.17 16.85
N PRO A 330 21.33 -10.54 15.72
CA PRO A 330 20.81 -9.57 14.76
C PRO A 330 19.92 -8.52 15.43
N GLY A 331 20.03 -7.27 15.00
CA GLY A 331 19.13 -6.21 15.45
C GLY A 331 17.73 -6.39 14.86
N GLY A 332 16.70 -6.02 15.61
CA GLY A 332 15.30 -6.14 15.20
C GLY A 332 14.43 -6.80 16.27
N ILE A 333 13.27 -7.29 15.84
CA ILE A 333 12.24 -7.87 16.72
C ILE A 333 12.54 -9.33 17.03
N TYR A 334 12.39 -9.69 18.31
CA TYR A 334 12.42 -11.04 18.83
C TYR A 334 11.09 -11.37 19.47
N GLN A 335 10.64 -12.60 19.31
CA GLN A 335 9.42 -13.12 19.89
C GLN A 335 9.78 -14.20 20.90
N VAL A 336 9.27 -14.08 22.12
CA VAL A 336 9.38 -15.04 23.20
C VAL A 336 8.03 -15.73 23.36
N SER A 337 7.99 -17.03 23.10
CA SER A 337 6.78 -17.85 23.10
C SER A 337 6.90 -18.97 24.13
N LEU A 338 5.95 -19.06 25.07
CA LEU A 338 5.85 -20.17 26.01
C LEU A 338 4.94 -21.26 25.43
N LEU A 339 5.44 -22.48 25.32
CA LEU A 339 4.67 -23.63 24.85
C LEU A 339 4.61 -24.75 25.89
N ASP A 340 3.49 -25.48 25.91
CA ASP A 340 3.38 -26.76 26.60
C ASP A 340 3.89 -27.95 25.76
N LYS A 341 3.91 -29.16 26.32
CA LYS A 341 4.36 -30.39 25.63
C LYS A 341 3.48 -30.80 24.44
N THR A 342 2.29 -30.23 24.31
CA THR A 342 1.39 -30.47 23.18
C THR A 342 1.52 -29.42 22.07
N GLY A 343 2.33 -28.38 22.30
CA GLY A 343 2.58 -27.29 21.35
C GLY A 343 1.58 -26.13 21.47
N ASN A 344 0.75 -26.08 22.51
CA ASN A 344 -0.16 -24.95 22.71
C ASN A 344 0.62 -23.72 23.18
N MET A 345 0.27 -22.56 22.63
CA MET A 345 0.80 -21.26 23.07
C MET A 345 0.17 -20.85 24.40
N LEU A 346 1.00 -20.67 25.42
CA LEU A 346 0.61 -20.25 26.77
C LEU A 346 0.76 -18.74 26.95
N CYS A 347 1.92 -18.19 26.56
CA CYS A 347 2.20 -16.75 26.62
C CYS A 347 3.05 -16.33 25.42
N GLU A 348 2.96 -15.06 25.05
CA GLU A 348 3.75 -14.48 23.96
C GLU A 348 4.18 -13.05 24.28
N ARG A 349 5.45 -12.74 24.01
CA ARG A 349 6.02 -11.41 24.26
C ARG A 349 7.06 -11.04 23.21
N PHE A 350 6.86 -9.90 22.57
CA PHE A 350 7.84 -9.31 21.65
C PHE A 350 8.88 -8.50 22.42
N THR A 351 10.11 -8.44 21.95
CA THR A 351 11.16 -7.57 22.48
C THR A 351 12.06 -7.13 21.33
N PHE A 352 12.83 -6.05 21.53
CA PHE A 352 13.64 -5.46 20.47
C PHE A 352 15.11 -5.48 20.82
N VAL A 353 15.95 -6.02 19.94
CA VAL A 353 17.40 -5.97 20.06
C VAL A 353 17.92 -4.83 19.21
N GLN A 354 18.65 -3.91 19.83
CA GLN A 354 19.27 -2.80 19.12
C GLN A 354 20.37 -3.28 18.15
N PRO A 355 20.40 -2.81 16.90
CA PRO A 355 21.45 -3.16 15.96
C PRO A 355 22.81 -2.63 16.46
N ASN A 356 23.80 -3.52 16.49
CA ASN A 356 25.18 -3.21 16.89
C ASN A 356 26.09 -2.84 15.70
N LYS A 357 25.59 -2.96 14.46
CA LYS A 357 26.31 -2.68 13.20
C LYS A 357 25.43 -1.82 12.30
N LEU A 358 25.86 -0.60 12.00
CA LEU A 358 25.16 0.32 11.13
C LEU A 358 26.09 0.83 10.04
N ASN A 359 25.60 0.87 8.81
CA ASN A 359 26.24 1.61 7.74
C ASN A 359 25.91 3.10 7.89
N SER A 360 26.77 3.98 7.37
CA SER A 360 26.57 5.43 7.45
C SER A 360 26.52 6.04 6.06
N ILE A 361 25.57 6.97 5.87
CA ILE A 361 25.49 7.85 4.71
C ILE A 361 25.74 9.27 5.23
N GLN A 362 26.67 9.97 4.59
CA GLN A 362 26.99 11.37 4.88
C GLN A 362 26.82 12.20 3.61
N LEU A 363 26.23 13.38 3.74
CA LEU A 363 26.05 14.31 2.62
C LEU A 363 26.80 15.61 2.89
N ASN A 364 27.44 16.14 1.85
CA ASN A 364 28.17 17.40 1.87
C ASN A 364 27.77 18.27 0.66
N GLY A 365 28.08 19.57 0.72
CA GLY A 365 27.86 20.52 -0.38
C GLY A 365 26.45 21.12 -0.47
N ILE A 366 25.59 20.88 0.53
CA ILE A 366 24.21 21.37 0.54
C ILE A 366 24.14 22.75 1.19
N LYS A 367 23.41 23.69 0.57
CA LYS A 367 23.10 25.01 1.12
C LYS A 367 21.77 25.02 1.89
N ASP A 368 21.64 25.96 2.82
CA ASP A 368 20.37 26.28 3.48
C ASP A 368 19.25 26.61 2.49
N ILE A 369 19.57 27.38 1.44
CA ILE A 369 18.63 27.82 0.43
C ILE A 369 19.33 28.00 -0.92
N TYR A 370 18.67 27.58 -1.98
CA TYR A 370 19.11 27.73 -3.35
C TYR A 370 18.31 28.83 -4.02
N ARG A 371 18.95 29.68 -4.83
CA ARG A 371 18.30 30.69 -5.67
C ARG A 371 17.52 30.03 -6.82
N PRO A 372 16.60 30.76 -7.50
CA PRO A 372 15.94 30.26 -8.69
C PRO A 372 16.93 29.69 -9.71
N PHE A 373 16.64 28.48 -10.19
CA PHE A 373 17.43 27.74 -11.19
C PHE A 373 18.89 27.44 -10.80
N GLU A 374 19.28 27.70 -9.56
CA GLU A 374 20.64 27.45 -9.08
C GLU A 374 20.97 25.95 -9.12
N PRO A 375 22.16 25.55 -9.59
CA PRO A 375 22.62 24.17 -9.51
C PRO A 375 22.73 23.69 -8.06
N ILE A 376 22.17 22.52 -7.80
CA ILE A 376 22.28 21.79 -6.54
C ILE A 376 23.31 20.68 -6.78
N ARG A 377 24.41 20.73 -6.03
CA ARG A 377 25.45 19.70 -6.03
C ARG A 377 25.51 19.07 -4.66
N CYS A 378 25.44 17.75 -4.61
CA CYS A 378 25.55 17.02 -3.36
C CYS A 378 26.56 15.89 -3.51
N GLU A 379 27.53 15.87 -2.59
CA GLU A 379 28.54 14.84 -2.46
C GLU A 379 28.13 13.88 -1.35
N ILE A 380 28.01 12.61 -1.68
CA ILE A 380 27.54 11.56 -0.77
C ILE A 380 28.71 10.61 -0.51
N GLN A 381 28.95 10.33 0.77
CA GLN A 381 29.90 9.31 1.21
C GLN A 381 29.15 8.22 1.97
N VAL A 382 29.34 6.98 1.54
CA VAL A 382 28.79 5.79 2.20
C VAL A 382 29.94 5.00 2.80
N THR A 383 29.78 4.59 4.06
CA THR A 383 30.75 3.78 4.78
C THR A 383 30.10 2.61 5.51
N ASP A 384 30.86 1.53 5.67
CA ASP A 384 30.48 0.40 6.51
C ASP A 384 30.58 0.77 8.01
N GLN A 385 30.18 -0.16 8.88
CA GLN A 385 30.26 -0.01 10.33
C GLN A 385 31.67 0.19 10.91
N LYS A 386 32.72 -0.01 10.10
CA LYS A 386 34.13 0.22 10.47
C LYS A 386 34.66 1.54 9.90
N GLY A 387 33.84 2.30 9.17
CA GLY A 387 34.24 3.54 8.50
C GLY A 387 34.91 3.33 7.12
N ASN A 388 34.93 2.10 6.59
CA ASN A 388 35.50 1.85 5.27
C ASN A 388 34.51 2.25 4.17
N PRO A 389 34.99 2.77 3.03
CA PRO A 389 34.23 2.91 1.80
C PRO A 389 33.31 1.73 1.47
N LEU A 390 32.02 2.00 1.22
CA LEU A 390 31.05 0.95 0.91
C LEU A 390 30.46 1.09 -0.50
N GLN A 391 30.66 0.05 -1.32
CA GLN A 391 30.10 -0.01 -2.68
C GLN A 391 28.68 -0.61 -2.70
N GLY A 392 27.70 0.09 -3.27
CA GLY A 392 26.31 -0.35 -3.32
C GLY A 392 25.35 0.52 -4.12
N SER A 393 24.11 0.01 -4.24
CA SER A 393 22.96 0.60 -4.93
C SER A 393 22.18 1.50 -3.96
N LEU A 394 22.26 2.81 -4.13
CA LEU A 394 21.56 3.81 -3.34
C LEU A 394 20.34 4.32 -4.14
N SER A 395 19.21 4.56 -3.47
CA SER A 395 18.12 5.38 -4.01
C SER A 395 18.10 6.75 -3.35
N ILE A 396 17.83 7.79 -4.14
CA ILE A 396 17.88 9.18 -3.68
C ILE A 396 16.77 10.04 -4.29
N SER A 397 16.16 10.88 -3.47
CA SER A 397 15.26 11.96 -3.88
C SER A 397 15.80 13.32 -3.40
N VAL A 398 15.69 14.32 -4.27
CA VAL A 398 15.90 15.74 -3.94
C VAL A 398 14.60 16.47 -4.23
N ARG A 399 14.06 17.13 -3.22
CA ARG A 399 12.76 17.78 -3.26
C ARG A 399 12.84 19.24 -2.83
N ASP A 400 11.95 20.05 -3.37
CA ASP A 400 11.65 21.39 -2.87
C ASP A 400 11.00 21.29 -1.48
N ALA A 401 11.63 21.85 -0.45
CA ALA A 401 11.18 21.72 0.95
C ALA A 401 9.91 22.54 1.26
N ILE A 402 9.66 23.63 0.53
CA ILE A 402 8.47 24.44 0.72
C ILE A 402 7.26 23.76 0.08
N ARG A 403 7.43 23.23 -1.13
CA ARG A 403 6.37 22.59 -1.92
C ARG A 403 6.16 21.10 -1.60
N SER A 404 7.07 20.45 -0.87
CA SER A 404 6.95 19.03 -0.51
C SER A 404 6.69 18.86 0.97
N ASP A 405 5.79 17.97 1.35
CA ASP A 405 5.52 17.71 2.75
C ASP A 405 6.58 16.79 3.35
N TYR A 406 6.83 16.99 4.63
CA TYR A 406 7.83 16.27 5.39
C TYR A 406 7.35 16.09 6.82
N ALA A 407 7.48 14.87 7.33
CA ALA A 407 7.28 14.53 8.72
C ALA A 407 8.63 14.11 9.31
N GLU A 408 8.99 14.66 10.46
CA GLU A 408 10.15 14.18 11.20
C GLU A 408 9.86 12.77 11.73
N TYR A 409 10.88 11.91 11.74
CA TYR A 409 10.79 10.51 12.18
C TYR A 409 9.87 9.60 11.34
N ASP A 410 9.56 10.00 10.10
CA ASP A 410 8.78 9.20 9.15
C ASP A 410 9.41 7.82 8.87
N ASN A 411 8.58 6.88 8.40
CA ASN A 411 9.01 5.52 8.09
C ASN A 411 9.96 5.51 6.89
N ASN A 412 11.10 4.85 7.06
CA ASN A 412 12.18 4.70 6.10
C ASN A 412 12.69 3.24 6.10
N ILE A 413 13.59 2.88 5.18
CA ILE A 413 14.08 1.49 5.07
C ILE A 413 14.67 0.95 6.38
N PHE A 414 15.30 1.80 7.20
CA PHE A 414 15.90 1.39 8.46
C PHE A 414 14.85 1.03 9.51
N THR A 415 13.84 1.88 9.68
CA THR A 415 12.74 1.64 10.62
C THR A 415 11.85 0.50 10.17
N ASP A 416 11.66 0.33 8.86
CA ASP A 416 10.84 -0.75 8.32
C ASP A 416 11.48 -2.11 8.51
N MET A 417 12.73 -2.27 8.06
CA MET A 417 13.46 -3.53 8.11
C MET A 417 13.72 -4.04 9.53
N LEU A 418 13.73 -3.17 10.54
CA LEU A 418 13.99 -3.54 11.92
C LEU A 418 12.75 -3.59 12.80
N LEU A 419 11.73 -2.77 12.52
CA LEU A 419 10.58 -2.57 13.40
C LEU A 419 9.24 -2.73 12.68
N THR A 420 8.88 -1.84 11.75
CA THR A 420 7.49 -1.79 11.27
C THR A 420 7.08 -3.00 10.43
N SER A 421 8.02 -3.64 9.72
CA SER A 421 7.71 -4.86 8.94
C SER A 421 7.30 -6.06 9.81
N GLY A 422 7.67 -6.04 11.10
CA GLY A 422 7.43 -7.13 12.04
C GLY A 422 6.31 -6.87 13.04
N LEU A 423 5.52 -5.79 12.91
CA LEU A 423 4.47 -5.38 13.86
C LEU A 423 3.13 -5.11 13.19
N LYS A 424 2.03 -5.20 13.98
CA LYS A 424 0.66 -5.03 13.44
C LYS A 424 0.22 -3.58 13.49
N GLY A 425 -0.48 -3.18 12.45
CA GLY A 425 -1.13 -1.88 12.38
C GLY A 425 -0.16 -0.77 12.00
N TYR A 426 -0.70 0.44 11.91
CA TYR A 426 0.10 1.62 11.62
C TYR A 426 0.84 2.06 12.88
N ILE A 427 2.12 2.37 12.74
CA ILE A 427 2.96 2.98 13.78
C ILE A 427 3.28 4.38 13.31
N ASP A 428 2.80 5.39 14.02
CA ASP A 428 3.15 6.78 13.71
C ASP A 428 4.63 7.02 14.05
N LYS A 429 5.33 7.72 13.15
CA LYS A 429 6.70 8.22 13.35
C LYS A 429 7.69 7.20 13.96
N PRO A 430 7.87 6.01 13.34
CA PRO A 430 8.70 4.95 13.92
C PRO A 430 10.18 5.34 14.09
N GLY A 431 10.67 6.37 13.37
CA GLY A 431 12.03 6.88 13.54
C GLY A 431 12.28 7.49 14.93
N TYR A 432 11.24 7.84 15.68
CA TYR A 432 11.35 8.47 16.99
C TYR A 432 12.09 7.57 17.97
N TYR A 433 11.82 6.26 17.92
CA TYR A 433 12.40 5.24 18.81
C TYR A 433 13.90 5.00 18.56
N PHE A 434 14.43 5.45 17.42
CA PHE A 434 15.83 5.25 17.02
C PHE A 434 16.69 6.51 17.09
N ALA A 435 16.07 7.69 17.11
CA ALA A 435 16.78 8.94 17.29
C ALA A 435 17.17 9.16 18.76
N ASP A 436 18.38 9.63 19.03
CA ASP A 436 18.85 10.05 20.36
C ASP A 436 18.42 9.08 21.49
N ILE A 437 18.90 7.83 21.42
CA ILE A 437 18.44 6.74 22.30
C ILE A 437 18.62 7.11 23.78
N THR A 438 17.51 7.19 24.51
CA THR A 438 17.46 7.41 25.97
C THR A 438 16.73 6.26 26.66
N LEU A 439 16.91 6.11 27.97
CA LEU A 439 16.18 5.11 28.76
C LEU A 439 14.65 5.24 28.60
N ARG A 440 14.15 6.47 28.50
CA ARG A 440 12.72 6.75 28.27
C ARG A 440 12.26 6.21 26.91
N LYS A 441 13.00 6.46 25.82
CA LYS A 441 12.64 5.94 24.49
C LYS A 441 12.69 4.41 24.41
N LEU A 442 13.62 3.78 25.14
CA LEU A 442 13.66 2.33 25.26
C LEU A 442 12.42 1.76 25.97
N GLN A 443 11.92 2.45 27.01
CA GLN A 443 10.66 2.10 27.67
C GLN A 443 9.47 2.32 26.73
N GLU A 444 9.42 3.44 26.02
CA GLU A 444 8.36 3.75 25.04
C GLU A 444 8.31 2.70 23.92
N LEU A 445 9.47 2.26 23.41
CA LEU A 445 9.58 1.16 22.44
C LEU A 445 9.09 -0.17 23.03
N ASP A 446 9.45 -0.46 24.28
CA ASP A 446 9.01 -1.70 24.93
C ASP A 446 7.49 -1.75 25.11
N VAL A 447 6.86 -0.63 25.46
CA VAL A 447 5.40 -0.49 25.52
C VAL A 447 4.78 -0.63 24.13
N LEU A 448 5.37 -0.04 23.09
CA LEU A 448 4.92 -0.22 21.71
C LEU A 448 4.89 -1.71 21.31
N LEU A 449 5.90 -2.50 21.71
CA LEU A 449 5.95 -3.94 21.42
C LEU A 449 4.91 -4.75 22.19
N MET A 450 4.45 -4.27 23.34
CA MET A 450 3.34 -4.89 24.08
C MET A 450 1.98 -4.61 23.42
N VAL A 451 1.81 -3.41 22.84
CA VAL A 451 0.55 -2.98 22.19
C VAL A 451 0.43 -3.51 20.76
N HIS A 452 1.49 -3.36 19.96
CA HIS A 452 1.53 -3.74 18.54
C HIS A 452 2.04 -5.18 18.29
N GLY A 453 2.21 -5.96 19.36
CA GLY A 453 2.70 -7.34 19.33
C GLY A 453 2.02 -8.17 18.24
N TRP A 454 2.84 -8.70 17.34
CA TRP A 454 2.45 -9.31 16.08
C TRP A 454 2.05 -10.79 16.26
N ARG A 455 1.35 -11.39 15.29
CA ARG A 455 1.08 -12.85 15.28
C ARG A 455 1.38 -13.49 13.91
N GLN A 456 2.42 -13.05 13.16
CA GLN A 456 2.69 -13.66 11.84
C GLN A 456 3.02 -15.14 11.87
N TYR A 457 3.65 -15.56 12.97
CA TYR A 457 4.36 -16.81 13.06
C TYR A 457 3.59 -17.69 14.02
N ASP A 458 2.58 -18.37 13.48
CA ASP A 458 1.84 -19.37 14.23
C ASP A 458 2.78 -20.55 14.53
N LEU A 459 3.43 -20.49 15.70
CA LEU A 459 4.41 -21.46 16.14
C LEU A 459 3.80 -22.87 16.25
N SER A 460 2.47 -22.99 16.38
CA SER A 460 1.80 -24.29 16.37
C SER A 460 1.89 -24.99 15.00
N GLN A 461 1.92 -24.23 13.89
CA GLN A 461 2.16 -24.77 12.55
C GLN A 461 3.62 -25.20 12.38
N LEU A 462 4.56 -24.40 12.92
CA LEU A 462 5.99 -24.67 12.86
C LEU A 462 6.38 -25.94 13.64
N THR A 463 5.78 -26.16 14.80
CA THR A 463 6.14 -27.26 15.70
C THR A 463 5.44 -28.59 15.37
N SER A 464 4.23 -28.54 14.81
CA SER A 464 3.40 -29.73 14.51
C SER A 464 3.86 -30.56 13.30
N GLY A 465 4.72 -30.00 12.42
CA GLY A 465 5.24 -30.71 11.25
C GLY A 465 4.22 -31.02 10.14
N LYS A 466 2.95 -30.59 10.28
CA LYS A 466 1.88 -30.80 9.30
C LYS A 466 1.60 -29.50 8.53
N ASN A 467 1.95 -29.44 7.25
CA ASN A 467 1.95 -28.20 6.46
C ASN A 467 1.23 -28.30 5.11
N GLU A 468 0.10 -29.01 5.05
CA GLU A 468 -0.62 -29.32 3.80
C GLU A 468 -1.09 -28.09 3.00
N LYS A 469 -1.34 -26.96 3.66
CA LYS A 469 -1.89 -25.74 3.02
C LYS A 469 -0.84 -24.93 2.24
N LEU A 470 0.42 -24.92 2.71
CA LEU A 470 1.53 -24.22 2.06
C LEU A 470 2.02 -24.93 0.79
N LEU A 471 1.81 -26.25 0.70
CA LEU A 471 2.23 -27.08 -0.44
C LEU A 471 1.51 -26.75 -1.77
N GLN A 472 0.46 -25.92 -1.75
CA GLN A 472 -0.36 -25.63 -2.95
C GLN A 472 0.08 -24.39 -3.74
N GLN A 473 0.95 -23.53 -3.20
CA GLN A 473 1.40 -22.31 -3.89
C GLN A 473 2.93 -22.29 -3.98
N SER A 474 3.46 -22.31 -5.20
CA SER A 474 4.90 -22.17 -5.46
C SER A 474 5.28 -20.71 -5.67
N ALA A 475 6.47 -20.33 -5.22
CA ALA A 475 7.03 -19.01 -5.53
C ALA A 475 7.16 -18.78 -7.04
N GLU A 476 6.81 -17.58 -7.50
CA GLU A 476 6.86 -17.21 -8.91
C GLU A 476 8.29 -16.85 -9.32
N LYS A 477 8.98 -17.78 -10.00
CA LYS A 477 10.32 -17.57 -10.57
C LYS A 477 10.30 -16.79 -11.89
N GLU A 478 9.13 -16.67 -12.50
CA GLU A 478 8.86 -16.01 -13.77
C GLU A 478 7.38 -15.59 -13.81
N LEU A 479 6.94 -14.92 -14.87
CA LEU A 479 5.52 -14.64 -15.07
C LEU A 479 4.76 -15.94 -15.33
N LEU A 480 3.80 -16.26 -14.46
CA LEU A 480 2.97 -17.44 -14.56
C LEU A 480 1.51 -17.06 -14.81
N LEU A 481 0.91 -17.61 -15.85
CA LEU A 481 -0.54 -17.61 -16.03
C LEU A 481 -1.11 -18.88 -15.40
N GLN A 482 -1.97 -18.70 -14.40
CA GLN A 482 -2.56 -19.80 -13.65
C GLN A 482 -4.07 -19.69 -13.63
N GLY A 483 -4.74 -20.82 -13.46
CA GLY A 483 -6.20 -20.84 -13.43
C GLY A 483 -6.81 -22.23 -13.31
N GLN A 484 -8.13 -22.28 -13.47
CA GLN A 484 -8.92 -23.52 -13.45
C GLN A 484 -9.83 -23.57 -14.68
N ILE A 485 -10.02 -24.78 -15.23
CA ILE A 485 -10.94 -25.06 -16.33
C ILE A 485 -12.11 -25.89 -15.81
N ARG A 486 -13.33 -25.40 -16.07
CA ARG A 486 -14.58 -26.10 -15.77
C ARG A 486 -15.47 -26.21 -17.00
N SER A 487 -16.30 -27.24 -17.04
CA SER A 487 -17.32 -27.37 -18.07
C SER A 487 -18.31 -26.21 -17.95
N SER A 488 -18.54 -25.46 -19.03
CA SER A 488 -19.52 -24.36 -19.04
C SER A 488 -20.92 -24.84 -18.62
N LEU A 489 -21.31 -26.04 -19.06
CA LEU A 489 -22.62 -26.66 -18.81
C LEU A 489 -22.71 -27.34 -17.43
N LEU A 490 -21.89 -28.36 -17.17
CA LEU A 490 -21.96 -29.17 -15.95
C LEU A 490 -21.30 -28.53 -14.73
N LYS A 491 -20.56 -27.43 -14.89
CA LYS A 491 -19.74 -26.77 -13.86
C LYS A 491 -18.71 -27.67 -13.15
N LYS A 492 -18.47 -28.87 -13.70
CA LYS A 492 -17.46 -29.84 -13.24
C LYS A 492 -16.07 -29.48 -13.73
N GLU A 493 -15.07 -29.82 -12.93
CA GLU A 493 -13.65 -29.68 -13.24
C GLU A 493 -13.26 -30.54 -14.45
N MET A 494 -12.36 -30.02 -15.29
CA MET A 494 -11.96 -30.66 -16.54
C MET A 494 -10.47 -30.99 -16.52
N LYS A 495 -10.15 -32.25 -16.22
CA LYS A 495 -8.78 -32.79 -16.28
C LYS A 495 -8.29 -33.09 -17.70
N ASP A 496 -6.97 -33.14 -17.89
CA ASP A 496 -6.30 -33.50 -19.15
C ASP A 496 -6.70 -32.64 -20.36
N MET A 497 -7.12 -31.40 -20.13
CA MET A 497 -7.44 -30.43 -21.18
C MET A 497 -6.18 -29.66 -21.58
N GLU A 498 -5.94 -29.54 -22.88
CA GLU A 498 -4.92 -28.64 -23.40
C GLU A 498 -5.42 -27.20 -23.30
N VAL A 499 -4.66 -26.35 -22.62
CA VAL A 499 -4.87 -24.92 -22.51
C VAL A 499 -3.77 -24.23 -23.30
N SER A 500 -4.13 -23.51 -24.37
CA SER A 500 -3.18 -22.70 -25.15
C SER A 500 -3.49 -21.22 -24.99
N VAL A 501 -2.47 -20.40 -24.77
CA VAL A 501 -2.56 -18.94 -24.80
C VAL A 501 -1.83 -18.40 -26.02
N MET A 502 -2.40 -17.39 -26.67
CA MET A 502 -1.77 -16.64 -27.75
C MET A 502 -2.04 -15.16 -27.54
N ALA A 503 -0.99 -14.35 -27.51
CA ALA A 503 -1.04 -12.89 -27.49
C ALA A 503 -0.01 -12.34 -28.46
N LYS A 504 -0.30 -11.19 -29.07
CA LYS A 504 0.62 -10.50 -29.97
C LYS A 504 1.08 -9.22 -29.29
N VAL A 505 2.38 -9.13 -28.99
CA VAL A 505 3.03 -7.95 -28.40
C VAL A 505 3.97 -7.39 -29.45
N ASP A 506 3.65 -6.23 -30.02
CA ASP A 506 4.34 -5.63 -31.16
C ASP A 506 4.51 -6.61 -32.34
N ASN A 507 5.76 -6.93 -32.71
CA ASN A 507 6.12 -7.92 -33.73
C ASN A 507 6.42 -9.32 -33.17
N THR A 508 6.19 -9.54 -31.87
CA THR A 508 6.43 -10.82 -31.19
C THR A 508 5.13 -11.51 -30.79
N PHE A 509 5.14 -12.84 -30.79
CA PHE A 509 4.02 -13.65 -30.29
C PHE A 509 4.40 -14.23 -28.93
N VAL A 510 3.59 -13.92 -27.92
CA VAL A 510 3.61 -14.64 -26.65
C VAL A 510 2.66 -15.81 -26.81
N ALA A 511 3.20 -17.02 -26.85
CA ALA A 511 2.40 -18.23 -27.00
C ALA A 511 2.93 -19.32 -26.06
N GLY A 512 2.01 -20.11 -25.51
CA GLY A 512 2.34 -21.23 -24.64
C GLY A 512 1.17 -22.19 -24.56
N ASN A 513 1.44 -23.45 -24.22
CA ASN A 513 0.41 -24.42 -23.89
C ASN A 513 0.80 -25.27 -22.68
N THR A 514 -0.22 -25.78 -22.00
CA THR A 514 -0.09 -26.67 -20.85
C THR A 514 -1.30 -27.60 -20.78
N PHE A 515 -1.30 -28.55 -19.85
CA PHE A 515 -2.43 -29.43 -19.59
C PHE A 515 -2.99 -29.20 -18.18
N THR A 516 -4.29 -29.38 -18.03
CA THR A 516 -4.92 -29.33 -16.71
C THR A 516 -4.66 -30.58 -15.88
N ASP A 517 -4.49 -30.40 -14.58
CA ASP A 517 -4.38 -31.48 -13.60
C ASP A 517 -5.72 -32.17 -13.29
N GLU A 518 -5.73 -33.10 -12.33
CA GLU A 518 -6.94 -33.84 -11.92
C GLU A 518 -8.08 -32.94 -11.42
N ASN A 519 -7.74 -31.77 -10.87
CA ASN A 519 -8.69 -30.75 -10.37
C ASN A 519 -9.01 -29.69 -11.44
N GLY A 520 -8.59 -29.90 -12.69
CA GLY A 520 -8.79 -28.95 -13.77
C GLY A 520 -7.93 -27.68 -13.67
N LYS A 521 -6.93 -27.62 -12.79
CA LYS A 521 -6.03 -26.47 -12.64
C LYS A 521 -4.92 -26.51 -13.69
N PHE A 522 -4.46 -25.34 -14.13
CA PHE A 522 -3.33 -25.21 -15.03
C PHE A 522 -2.35 -24.13 -14.55
N GLN A 523 -1.09 -24.31 -14.91
CA GLN A 523 -0.05 -23.30 -14.76
C GLN A 523 0.75 -23.25 -16.07
N LEU A 524 0.96 -22.04 -16.57
CA LEU A 524 1.59 -21.79 -17.85
C LEU A 524 2.63 -20.66 -17.68
N PRO A 525 3.92 -20.99 -17.71
CA PRO A 525 4.97 -20.01 -17.94
C PRO A 525 4.72 -19.25 -19.23
N VAL A 526 4.83 -17.93 -19.16
CA VAL A 526 4.79 -17.07 -20.35
C VAL A 526 6.11 -16.34 -20.48
N THR A 527 6.61 -16.27 -21.72
CA THR A 527 7.76 -15.44 -22.05
C THR A 527 7.52 -14.03 -21.53
N SER A 528 8.49 -13.46 -20.83
CA SER A 528 8.37 -12.11 -20.27
C SER A 528 8.07 -11.09 -21.36
N PHE A 529 7.11 -10.21 -21.08
CA PHE A 529 6.72 -9.10 -21.94
C PHE A 529 6.37 -7.89 -21.06
N GLU A 530 6.36 -6.70 -21.66
CA GLU A 530 6.05 -5.46 -20.97
C GLU A 530 4.62 -4.98 -21.30
N GLY A 531 3.96 -4.38 -20.31
CA GLY A 531 2.65 -3.75 -20.48
C GLY A 531 1.47 -4.73 -20.49
N GLU A 532 0.34 -4.29 -21.02
CA GLU A 532 -0.89 -5.07 -21.12
C GLU A 532 -1.12 -5.53 -22.55
N VAL A 533 -1.56 -6.78 -22.72
CA VAL A 533 -1.85 -7.35 -24.05
C VAL A 533 -3.14 -8.16 -24.04
N GLU A 534 -3.90 -8.09 -25.12
CA GLU A 534 -5.03 -8.98 -25.34
C GLU A 534 -4.53 -10.40 -25.64
N ALA A 535 -4.98 -11.37 -24.83
CA ALA A 535 -4.67 -12.78 -24.98
C ALA A 535 -5.92 -13.59 -25.31
N VAL A 536 -5.73 -14.61 -26.14
CA VAL A 536 -6.76 -15.60 -26.48
C VAL A 536 -6.38 -16.95 -25.88
N PHE A 537 -7.19 -17.42 -24.94
CA PHE A 537 -7.14 -18.78 -24.42
C PHE A 537 -7.96 -19.70 -25.32
N GLN A 538 -7.43 -20.88 -25.63
CA GLN A 538 -8.12 -21.94 -26.36
C GLN A 538 -8.05 -23.24 -25.57
N ILE A 539 -9.20 -23.90 -25.44
CA ILE A 539 -9.31 -25.16 -24.70
C ILE A 539 -9.58 -26.31 -25.68
N ARG A 540 -8.78 -27.37 -25.60
CA ARG A 540 -8.93 -28.59 -26.42
C ARG A 540 -8.82 -29.83 -25.57
N ARG A 541 -9.39 -30.93 -26.04
CA ARG A 541 -9.06 -32.25 -25.48
C ARG A 541 -7.66 -32.63 -25.94
N ARG A 542 -6.88 -33.29 -25.07
CA ARG A 542 -5.57 -33.85 -25.45
C ARG A 542 -5.67 -34.66 -26.75
N GLY A 543 -4.87 -34.28 -27.74
CA GLY A 543 -4.82 -34.93 -29.07
C GLY A 543 -5.94 -34.54 -30.05
N SER A 544 -6.89 -33.68 -29.66
CA SER A 544 -7.97 -33.22 -30.54
C SER A 544 -7.65 -31.87 -31.18
N LYS A 545 -7.99 -31.72 -32.47
CA LYS A 545 -7.96 -30.42 -33.16
C LYS A 545 -9.20 -29.55 -32.88
N HIS A 546 -10.26 -30.13 -32.30
CA HIS A 546 -11.51 -29.44 -32.03
C HIS A 546 -11.48 -28.75 -30.66
N LYS A 547 -11.92 -27.48 -30.65
CA LYS A 547 -12.11 -26.69 -29.44
C LYS A 547 -13.20 -27.31 -28.57
N LYS A 548 -13.01 -27.27 -27.25
CA LYS A 548 -13.99 -27.74 -26.28
C LYS A 548 -14.53 -26.55 -25.50
N ASP A 549 -15.86 -26.47 -25.41
CA ASP A 549 -16.51 -25.44 -24.61
C ASP A 549 -16.19 -25.63 -23.12
N ALA A 550 -15.62 -24.59 -22.51
CA ALA A 550 -15.20 -24.57 -21.12
C ALA A 550 -15.13 -23.14 -20.59
N SER A 551 -15.41 -22.97 -19.30
CA SER A 551 -15.13 -21.76 -18.55
C SER A 551 -13.66 -21.79 -18.13
N VAL A 552 -12.90 -20.82 -18.64
CA VAL A 552 -11.52 -20.54 -18.19
C VAL A 552 -11.63 -19.57 -17.03
N MET A 553 -11.08 -19.89 -15.87
CA MET A 553 -11.06 -19.05 -14.67
C MET A 553 -9.60 -18.71 -14.36
N LEU A 554 -9.20 -17.44 -14.30
CA LEU A 554 -7.81 -17.05 -14.05
C LEU A 554 -7.58 -16.73 -12.58
N ASP A 555 -6.45 -17.21 -12.05
CA ASP A 555 -6.01 -16.93 -10.68
C ASP A 555 -5.17 -15.64 -10.65
N ARG A 556 -5.84 -14.50 -10.88
CA ARG A 556 -5.24 -13.16 -10.85
C ARG A 556 -5.87 -12.22 -9.83
N ASN A 557 -6.93 -12.68 -9.16
CA ASN A 557 -7.65 -11.93 -8.13
C ASN A 557 -7.15 -12.29 -6.73
N PHE A 558 -5.84 -12.48 -6.59
CA PHE A 558 -5.16 -12.56 -5.31
C PHE A 558 -4.75 -11.16 -4.89
N ALA A 559 -5.03 -10.80 -3.63
CA ALA A 559 -4.51 -9.61 -2.99
C ALA A 559 -4.79 -9.66 -1.48
N PRO A 560 -4.03 -8.91 -0.65
CA PRO A 560 -4.42 -8.66 0.72
C PRO A 560 -5.80 -8.00 0.82
N THR A 561 -6.51 -8.23 1.92
CA THR A 561 -7.76 -7.51 2.19
C THR A 561 -7.47 -6.06 2.56
N PRO A 562 -8.26 -5.07 2.08
CA PRO A 562 -8.10 -3.68 2.50
C PRO A 562 -8.31 -3.53 4.01
N ARG A 563 -7.41 -2.81 4.68
CA ARG A 563 -7.50 -2.48 6.11
C ARG A 563 -8.15 -1.12 6.36
N ALA A 564 -8.61 -0.89 7.58
CA ALA A 564 -8.98 0.46 8.01
C ALA A 564 -7.74 1.36 8.13
N PHE A 565 -7.92 2.65 7.85
CA PHE A 565 -6.91 3.66 8.16
C PHE A 565 -6.93 3.98 9.66
N SER A 566 -5.74 4.24 10.21
CA SER A 566 -5.60 4.90 11.50
C SER A 566 -5.92 6.39 11.39
N TYR A 567 -6.17 7.04 12.53
CA TYR A 567 -6.45 8.48 12.54
C TYR A 567 -5.25 9.28 12.01
N GLU A 568 -4.04 8.88 12.40
CA GLU A 568 -2.78 9.55 12.07
C GLU A 568 -2.47 9.49 10.57
N GLU A 569 -2.86 8.41 9.88
CA GLU A 569 -2.76 8.30 8.42
C GLU A 569 -3.65 9.30 7.68
N GLU A 570 -4.84 9.58 8.23
CA GLU A 570 -5.78 10.56 7.68
C GLU A 570 -5.52 11.99 8.20
N HIS A 571 -4.62 12.17 9.17
CA HIS A 571 -4.29 13.46 9.78
C HIS A 571 -2.76 13.63 9.95
N PRO A 572 -1.98 13.50 8.86
CA PRO A 572 -0.53 13.55 8.94
C PRO A 572 -0.04 14.90 9.46
N GLN A 573 0.87 14.86 10.43
CA GLN A 573 1.46 16.05 11.04
C GLN A 573 2.72 16.47 10.29
N TRP A 574 2.59 17.51 9.46
CA TRP A 574 3.69 18.04 8.66
C TRP A 574 4.50 19.09 9.41
N MET A 575 5.80 19.14 9.12
CA MET A 575 6.70 20.16 9.63
C MET A 575 6.23 21.57 9.27
N ASP A 576 6.35 22.51 10.22
CA ASP A 576 6.09 23.94 9.97
C ASP A 576 7.17 24.54 9.06
N LYS A 577 6.72 25.27 8.04
CA LYS A 577 7.55 25.84 6.98
C LYS A 577 7.64 27.37 7.04
N ASN A 578 6.99 28.01 8.01
CA ASN A 578 6.86 29.48 8.06
C ASN A 578 8.22 30.20 8.00
N SER A 579 9.21 29.73 8.76
CA SER A 579 10.55 30.31 8.77
C SER A 579 11.24 30.25 7.41
N TRP A 580 11.12 29.12 6.70
CA TRP A 580 11.68 28.95 5.36
C TRP A 580 10.93 29.77 4.31
N ILE A 581 9.60 29.87 4.44
CA ILE A 581 8.77 30.70 3.57
C ILE A 581 9.21 32.17 3.65
N THR A 582 9.44 32.70 4.85
CA THR A 582 9.93 34.07 5.04
C THR A 582 11.30 34.28 4.40
N LEU A 583 12.23 33.33 4.57
CA LEU A 583 13.57 33.40 3.99
C LEU A 583 13.54 33.33 2.45
N SER A 584 12.76 32.41 1.89
CA SER A 584 12.53 32.22 0.46
C SER A 584 12.02 33.49 -0.21
N ASN A 585 10.93 34.07 0.33
CA ASN A 585 10.37 35.33 -0.17
C ASN A 585 11.41 36.45 -0.24
N ARG A 586 12.23 36.60 0.80
CA ARG A 586 13.26 37.63 0.85
C ARG A 586 14.29 37.45 -0.26
N ILE A 587 14.73 36.22 -0.53
CA ILE A 587 15.72 35.94 -1.57
C ILE A 587 15.13 36.12 -2.96
N ASP A 588 13.88 35.68 -3.18
CA ASP A 588 13.19 35.87 -4.46
C ASP A 588 13.03 37.35 -4.79
N SER A 589 12.64 38.20 -3.82
CA SER A 589 12.58 39.65 -4.03
C SER A 589 13.94 40.23 -4.45
N LEU A 590 15.02 39.84 -3.77
CA LEU A 590 16.38 40.29 -4.11
C LEU A 590 16.84 39.79 -5.49
N TYR A 591 16.42 38.59 -5.88
CA TYR A 591 16.74 38.01 -7.20
C TYR A 591 16.03 38.79 -8.31
N VAL A 592 14.74 39.10 -8.14
CA VAL A 592 13.97 39.94 -9.09
C VAL A 592 14.59 41.34 -9.22
N ASP A 593 15.00 41.95 -8.10
CA ASP A 593 15.70 43.25 -8.09
C ASP A 593 17.05 43.19 -8.83
N SER A 594 17.74 42.05 -8.82
CA SER A 594 19.02 41.89 -9.51
C SER A 594 18.86 41.80 -11.02
N ILE A 595 17.85 41.06 -11.51
CA ILE A 595 17.57 40.92 -12.95
C ILE A 595 17.12 42.25 -13.55
N SER A 596 16.27 42.99 -12.85
CA SER A 596 15.74 44.28 -13.32
C SER A 596 16.82 45.34 -13.50
N LYS A 597 17.89 45.31 -12.70
CA LYS A 597 19.00 46.28 -12.76
C LYS A 597 20.01 46.01 -13.88
N THR A 598 20.14 44.77 -14.37
CA THR A 598 21.23 44.41 -15.30
C THR A 598 20.93 44.56 -16.79
N ASN A 599 19.68 44.65 -17.25
CA ASN A 599 19.42 44.41 -18.70
C ASN A 599 18.35 45.26 -19.41
N ASN A 600 17.92 46.43 -18.91
CA ASN A 600 16.87 47.24 -19.57
C ASN A 600 15.59 46.42 -19.95
N THR A 601 15.44 45.23 -19.37
CA THR A 601 14.35 44.29 -19.64
C THR A 601 13.24 44.63 -18.68
N TYR A 602 12.12 45.11 -19.23
CA TYR A 602 10.88 45.24 -18.47
C TYR A 602 10.35 43.84 -18.17
N LEU A 603 10.57 43.35 -16.94
CA LEU A 603 9.77 42.26 -16.41
C LEU A 603 8.36 42.83 -16.29
N LEU A 604 7.44 42.40 -17.17
CA LEU A 604 6.04 42.78 -17.05
C LEU A 604 5.57 42.40 -15.66
N SER A 605 5.00 43.37 -14.93
CA SER A 605 4.36 43.13 -13.64
C SER A 605 3.45 41.91 -13.78
N GLU A 606 3.52 40.99 -12.84
CA GLU A 606 2.58 39.88 -12.79
C GLU A 606 1.17 40.46 -12.93
N VAL A 607 0.38 39.90 -13.85
CA VAL A 607 -0.97 40.41 -14.11
C VAL A 607 -1.74 40.29 -12.82
N GLU A 608 -2.03 41.43 -12.20
CA GLU A 608 -2.89 41.51 -11.03
C GLU A 608 -4.27 41.00 -11.49
N ILE A 609 -4.63 39.79 -11.07
CA ILE A 609 -5.91 39.21 -11.43
C ILE A 609 -6.97 39.95 -10.62
N ALA A 610 -7.47 41.08 -11.15
CA ALA A 610 -8.50 41.91 -10.53
C ALA A 610 -9.78 41.14 -10.16
N LYS A 611 -10.05 40.03 -10.86
CA LYS A 611 -11.08 39.04 -10.51
C LYS A 611 -10.74 37.68 -11.15
N LYS A 612 -10.41 36.69 -10.33
CA LYS A 612 -10.25 35.30 -10.77
C LYS A 612 -11.64 34.75 -11.10
N ARG A 613 -11.87 34.24 -12.32
CA ARG A 613 -13.14 33.57 -12.65
C ARG A 613 -13.24 32.31 -11.77
N LYS A 614 -14.01 32.38 -10.67
CA LYS A 614 -14.16 31.35 -9.63
C LYS A 614 -14.70 29.99 -10.12
N ASN A 615 -15.07 29.85 -11.40
CA ASN A 615 -15.91 28.73 -11.83
C ASN A 615 -15.20 27.36 -11.91
N LYS A 616 -13.92 27.23 -12.27
CA LYS A 616 -13.33 25.89 -12.48
C LYS A 616 -13.26 25.02 -11.22
N ASN A 617 -12.92 25.59 -10.06
CA ASN A 617 -12.82 24.82 -8.81
C ASN A 617 -14.19 24.47 -8.22
N ILE A 618 -15.20 25.33 -8.43
CA ILE A 618 -16.59 25.04 -8.00
C ILE A 618 -17.15 23.90 -8.84
N THR A 619 -16.95 23.92 -10.15
CA THR A 619 -17.36 22.84 -11.07
C THR A 619 -16.80 21.47 -10.67
N THR A 620 -15.49 21.37 -10.40
CA THR A 620 -14.86 20.11 -9.96
C THR A 620 -15.40 19.65 -8.60
N GLN A 621 -15.60 20.58 -7.65
CA GLN A 621 -16.16 20.24 -6.33
C GLN A 621 -17.62 19.78 -6.39
N VAL A 622 -18.43 20.44 -7.21
CA VAL A 622 -19.83 20.05 -7.44
C VAL A 622 -19.87 18.67 -8.10
N PHE A 623 -18.99 18.41 -9.06
CA PHE A 623 -18.87 17.11 -9.71
C PHE A 623 -18.42 16.01 -8.73
N GLU A 624 -17.34 16.21 -7.98
CA GLU A 624 -16.85 15.22 -7.01
C GLU A 624 -17.86 14.93 -5.90
N LYS A 625 -18.62 15.94 -5.46
CA LYS A 625 -19.72 15.78 -4.50
C LYS A 625 -20.96 15.12 -5.09
N SER A 626 -21.11 15.11 -6.41
CA SER A 626 -22.26 14.49 -7.08
C SER A 626 -22.09 12.99 -7.28
N VAL A 627 -20.87 12.46 -7.19
CA VAL A 627 -20.59 11.03 -7.38
C VAL A 627 -21.22 10.22 -6.23
N ASP A 628 -22.31 9.51 -6.54
CA ASP A 628 -22.99 8.61 -5.61
C ASP A 628 -22.46 7.17 -5.72
N ALA A 629 -22.06 6.74 -6.93
CA ALA A 629 -21.37 5.47 -7.13
C ALA A 629 -20.33 5.51 -8.28
N TYR A 630 -19.31 4.66 -8.20
CA TYR A 630 -18.27 4.51 -9.23
C TYR A 630 -17.80 3.06 -9.34
N TYR A 631 -17.57 2.59 -10.56
CA TYR A 631 -17.22 1.21 -10.89
C TYR A 631 -16.13 1.14 -11.97
N ASP A 632 -15.07 0.39 -11.71
CA ASP A 632 -14.14 -0.08 -12.74
C ASP A 632 -14.74 -1.33 -13.41
N VAL A 633 -15.28 -1.14 -14.62
CA VAL A 633 -16.04 -2.18 -15.32
C VAL A 633 -15.12 -3.31 -15.76
N THR A 634 -13.95 -2.98 -16.31
CA THR A 634 -13.00 -4.00 -16.79
C THR A 634 -12.61 -4.94 -15.66
N ARG A 635 -12.23 -4.38 -14.50
CA ARG A 635 -11.85 -5.15 -13.32
C ARG A 635 -13.00 -6.01 -12.79
N LEU A 636 -14.21 -5.45 -12.63
CA LEU A 636 -15.36 -6.18 -12.10
C LEU A 636 -15.81 -7.32 -13.03
N VAL A 637 -15.79 -7.09 -14.34
CA VAL A 637 -16.12 -8.12 -15.34
C VAL A 637 -15.10 -9.26 -15.28
N ASP A 638 -13.83 -8.92 -15.18
CA ASP A 638 -12.76 -9.91 -15.05
C ASP A 638 -12.88 -10.70 -13.74
N GLU A 639 -13.14 -10.05 -12.61
CA GLU A 639 -13.41 -10.70 -11.32
C GLU A 639 -14.57 -11.71 -11.40
N LEU A 640 -15.69 -11.32 -12.00
CA LEU A 640 -16.87 -12.19 -12.14
C LEU A 640 -16.60 -13.34 -13.12
N ARG A 641 -15.95 -13.08 -14.25
CA ARG A 641 -15.58 -14.12 -15.23
C ARG A 641 -14.57 -15.12 -14.66
N ASP A 642 -13.66 -14.68 -13.81
CA ASP A 642 -12.72 -15.54 -13.07
C ASP A 642 -13.41 -16.39 -12.01
N GLN A 643 -14.61 -16.02 -11.57
CA GLN A 643 -15.49 -16.87 -10.74
C GLN A 643 -16.39 -17.79 -11.57
N GLY A 644 -16.24 -17.79 -12.90
CA GLY A 644 -17.06 -18.58 -13.83
C GLY A 644 -18.46 -18.00 -14.09
N ILE A 645 -18.68 -16.74 -13.71
CA ILE A 645 -19.91 -15.99 -13.95
C ILE A 645 -19.79 -15.31 -15.33
N VAL A 646 -20.76 -15.58 -16.20
CA VAL A 646 -20.79 -14.99 -17.55
C VAL A 646 -21.48 -13.64 -17.46
N ILE A 647 -20.72 -12.56 -17.68
CA ILE A 647 -21.24 -11.20 -17.79
C ILE A 647 -20.98 -10.69 -19.21
N ASN A 648 -22.06 -10.30 -19.88
CA ASN A 648 -22.03 -9.83 -21.26
C ASN A 648 -22.64 -8.43 -21.43
N THR A 649 -23.39 -7.93 -20.45
CA THR A 649 -24.09 -6.65 -20.57
C THR A 649 -23.94 -5.79 -19.32
N ILE A 650 -23.98 -4.48 -19.51
CA ILE A 650 -23.89 -3.52 -18.41
C ILE A 650 -25.03 -3.71 -17.38
N PRO A 651 -26.30 -3.87 -17.78
CA PRO A 651 -27.36 -4.05 -16.80
C PRO A 651 -27.19 -5.33 -15.97
N ASP A 652 -26.67 -6.41 -16.57
CA ASP A 652 -26.35 -7.64 -15.84
C ASP A 652 -25.18 -7.43 -14.87
N LEU A 653 -24.15 -6.66 -15.24
CA LEU A 653 -23.09 -6.27 -14.31
C LEU A 653 -23.66 -5.45 -13.15
N LEU A 654 -24.33 -4.34 -13.44
CA LEU A 654 -24.79 -3.37 -12.43
C LEU A 654 -25.83 -3.98 -11.48
N SER A 655 -26.74 -4.83 -11.98
CA SER A 655 -27.69 -5.54 -11.12
C SER A 655 -27.03 -6.54 -10.14
N LYS A 656 -25.83 -7.03 -10.45
CA LYS A 656 -25.06 -7.90 -9.55
C LYS A 656 -24.20 -7.13 -8.55
N VAL A 657 -23.66 -5.97 -8.95
CA VAL A 657 -22.72 -5.20 -8.11
C VAL A 657 -23.36 -4.03 -7.37
N ASN A 658 -24.59 -3.67 -7.71
CA ASN A 658 -25.31 -2.54 -7.11
C ASN A 658 -26.79 -2.90 -6.82
N PRO A 659 -27.16 -3.11 -5.55
CA PRO A 659 -28.54 -3.46 -5.19
C PRO A 659 -29.55 -2.33 -5.43
N ASN A 660 -29.08 -1.09 -5.56
CA ASN A 660 -29.93 0.06 -5.85
C ASN A 660 -30.18 0.25 -7.36
N PHE A 661 -29.49 -0.51 -8.22
CA PHE A 661 -29.70 -0.47 -9.66
C PHE A 661 -30.69 -1.55 -10.09
N SER A 662 -31.67 -1.17 -10.91
CA SER A 662 -32.57 -2.09 -11.56
C SER A 662 -32.74 -1.75 -13.03
N TYR A 663 -32.98 -2.78 -13.83
CA TYR A 663 -33.19 -2.67 -15.26
C TYR A 663 -34.45 -3.44 -15.64
N ASP A 664 -35.39 -2.76 -16.29
CA ASP A 664 -36.61 -3.38 -16.80
C ASP A 664 -36.43 -3.71 -18.29
N VAL A 665 -36.55 -5.00 -18.60
CA VAL A 665 -36.37 -5.53 -19.96
C VAL A 665 -37.57 -5.20 -20.86
N GLN A 666 -38.75 -4.93 -20.30
CA GLN A 666 -39.98 -4.70 -21.06
C GLN A 666 -40.04 -3.29 -21.65
N ASP A 667 -39.66 -2.27 -20.88
CA ASP A 667 -39.66 -0.87 -21.30
C ASP A 667 -38.26 -0.31 -21.58
N GLY A 668 -37.20 -1.10 -21.30
CA GLY A 668 -35.82 -0.69 -21.51
C GLY A 668 -35.35 0.40 -20.55
N SER A 669 -36.07 0.65 -19.45
CA SER A 669 -35.72 1.69 -18.48
C SER A 669 -34.70 1.20 -17.44
N SER A 670 -33.71 2.06 -17.15
CA SER A 670 -32.78 1.85 -16.04
C SER A 670 -33.16 2.75 -14.87
N ARG A 671 -33.16 2.19 -13.67
CA ARG A 671 -33.49 2.89 -12.44
C ARG A 671 -32.38 2.75 -11.41
N TYR A 672 -32.16 3.81 -10.65
CA TYR A 672 -31.28 3.84 -9.51
C TYR A 672 -32.00 4.44 -8.32
N LYS A 673 -32.01 3.73 -7.18
CA LYS A 673 -32.86 4.07 -6.01
C LYS A 673 -34.30 4.37 -6.45
N GLU A 674 -34.85 3.50 -7.30
CA GLU A 674 -36.20 3.60 -7.89
C GLU A 674 -36.45 4.78 -8.85
N LYS A 675 -35.45 5.62 -9.13
CA LYS A 675 -35.54 6.78 -10.03
C LYS A 675 -34.94 6.46 -11.40
N THR A 676 -35.60 6.89 -12.47
CA THR A 676 -35.08 6.74 -13.83
C THR A 676 -33.75 7.47 -14.00
N ILE A 677 -32.76 6.80 -14.59
CA ILE A 677 -31.42 7.34 -14.82
C ILE A 677 -31.26 7.73 -16.28
N CYS A 678 -30.60 8.86 -16.52
CA CYS A 678 -30.17 9.27 -17.85
C CYS A 678 -28.77 8.71 -18.18
N LEU A 679 -28.55 8.26 -19.42
CA LEU A 679 -27.30 7.65 -19.85
C LEU A 679 -26.42 8.65 -20.62
N ILE A 680 -25.16 8.77 -20.24
CA ILE A 680 -24.23 9.77 -20.79
C ILE A 680 -22.91 9.14 -21.18
N VAL A 681 -22.43 9.42 -22.39
CA VAL A 681 -21.08 9.07 -22.86
C VAL A 681 -20.40 10.37 -23.28
N GLY A 682 -19.33 10.76 -22.58
CA GLY A 682 -18.64 12.04 -22.77
C GLY A 682 -19.57 13.25 -22.67
N LYS A 683 -19.88 13.91 -23.80
CA LYS A 683 -20.72 15.12 -23.85
C LYS A 683 -22.13 14.90 -24.44
N GLN A 684 -22.55 13.64 -24.60
CA GLN A 684 -23.82 13.32 -25.25
C GLN A 684 -24.72 12.48 -24.33
N VAL A 685 -25.98 12.88 -24.24
CA VAL A 685 -27.06 12.05 -23.70
C VAL A 685 -27.45 11.04 -24.77
N LEU A 686 -27.41 9.75 -24.44
CA LEU A 686 -27.75 8.70 -25.38
C LEU A 686 -29.27 8.59 -25.55
N ASP A 687 -29.72 8.34 -26.78
CA ASP A 687 -31.07 7.83 -27.04
C ASP A 687 -31.19 6.33 -26.72
N THR A 688 -32.41 5.81 -26.65
CA THR A 688 -32.70 4.43 -26.23
C THR A 688 -32.02 3.39 -27.14
N LEU A 689 -31.89 3.65 -28.44
CA LEU A 689 -31.30 2.71 -29.39
C LEU A 689 -29.77 2.64 -29.23
N THR A 690 -29.12 3.79 -29.11
CA THR A 690 -27.67 3.90 -28.92
C THR A 690 -27.25 3.34 -27.55
N ALA A 691 -28.08 3.58 -26.53
CA ALA A 691 -27.94 2.99 -25.20
C ALA A 691 -27.98 1.45 -25.26
N TRP A 692 -28.92 0.88 -26.03
CA TRP A 692 -29.05 -0.57 -26.18
C TRP A 692 -27.83 -1.21 -26.83
N THR A 693 -27.20 -0.55 -27.82
CA THR A 693 -25.95 -1.02 -28.41
C THR A 693 -24.80 -1.00 -27.40
N LEU A 694 -24.65 0.10 -26.65
CA LEU A 694 -23.61 0.24 -25.63
C LEU A 694 -23.76 -0.81 -24.52
N TRP A 695 -24.99 -1.14 -24.14
CA TRP A 695 -25.28 -2.14 -23.10
C TRP A 695 -24.77 -3.52 -23.41
N ASN A 696 -24.64 -3.88 -24.68
CA ASN A 696 -24.12 -5.17 -25.12
C ASN A 696 -22.60 -5.17 -25.35
N GLU A 697 -21.93 -4.02 -25.18
CA GLU A 697 -20.48 -3.83 -25.41
C GLU A 697 -19.72 -3.63 -24.09
N ILE A 698 -19.93 -4.55 -23.13
CA ILE A 698 -19.35 -4.41 -21.79
C ILE A 698 -17.81 -4.38 -21.78
N ASP A 699 -17.17 -5.11 -22.71
CA ASP A 699 -15.72 -5.19 -22.86
C ASP A 699 -15.12 -3.91 -23.48
N GLY A 700 -15.95 -3.00 -23.98
CA GLY A 700 -15.55 -1.69 -24.49
C GLY A 700 -15.54 -0.56 -23.45
N ILE A 701 -15.98 -0.85 -22.22
CA ILE A 701 -16.22 0.16 -21.18
C ILE A 701 -15.19 0.01 -20.07
N LYS A 702 -14.51 1.11 -19.77
CA LYS A 702 -13.48 1.14 -18.73
C LYS A 702 -14.10 1.40 -17.36
N GLN A 703 -14.90 2.46 -17.26
CA GLN A 703 -15.48 2.90 -15.98
C GLN A 703 -16.92 3.35 -16.14
N ILE A 704 -17.68 3.21 -15.06
CA ILE A 704 -19.05 3.69 -14.91
C ILE A 704 -19.14 4.55 -13.65
N MET A 705 -19.88 5.65 -13.72
CA MET A 705 -20.12 6.53 -12.58
C MET A 705 -21.60 6.91 -12.51
N ILE A 706 -22.19 6.81 -11.34
CA ILE A 706 -23.54 7.29 -11.04
C ILE A 706 -23.38 8.60 -10.28
N CYS A 707 -23.91 9.67 -10.85
CA CYS A 707 -23.90 10.99 -10.23
C CYS A 707 -25.32 11.47 -9.94
N GLU A 708 -25.48 12.27 -8.90
CA GLU A 708 -26.71 13.00 -8.64
C GLU A 708 -26.90 14.17 -9.64
N GLY A 709 -28.13 14.31 -10.14
CA GLY A 709 -28.54 15.37 -11.07
C GLY A 709 -28.86 16.68 -10.35
N SER A 710 -29.00 17.78 -11.11
CA SER A 710 -29.21 19.13 -10.56
C SER A 710 -30.47 19.33 -9.70
N ASN A 711 -31.39 18.38 -9.67
CA ASN A 711 -32.62 18.41 -8.86
C ASN A 711 -32.47 17.72 -7.48
N SER A 712 -31.31 17.14 -7.13
CA SER A 712 -31.09 16.46 -5.84
C SER A 712 -30.55 17.36 -4.72
N TYR A 713 -29.97 18.51 -5.06
CA TYR A 713 -29.32 19.39 -4.07
C TYR A 713 -30.33 20.14 -3.21
N THR A 714 -30.16 20.11 -1.89
CA THR A 714 -30.90 20.97 -0.96
C THR A 714 -30.47 22.44 -1.13
N ASN A 715 -31.36 23.37 -0.77
CA ASN A 715 -31.04 24.81 -0.76
C ASN A 715 -29.79 25.11 0.09
N GLU A 716 -29.49 24.32 1.13
CA GLU A 716 -28.27 24.43 1.94
C GLU A 716 -26.98 24.12 1.16
N VAL A 717 -26.97 23.07 0.32
CA VAL A 717 -25.80 22.74 -0.51
C VAL A 717 -25.59 23.82 -1.57
N LEU A 718 -26.67 24.32 -2.18
CA LEU A 718 -26.63 25.42 -3.15
C LEU A 718 -26.19 26.75 -2.50
N ASN A 719 -26.54 26.99 -1.23
CA ASN A 719 -26.15 28.19 -0.47
C ASN A 719 -24.70 28.10 0.04
N SER A 720 -24.18 26.91 0.33
CA SER A 720 -22.76 26.71 0.69
C SER A 720 -21.78 26.99 -0.46
N ILE A 721 -22.29 27.11 -1.70
CA ILE A 721 -21.54 27.38 -2.93
C ILE A 721 -21.51 28.89 -3.26
N HIS A 722 -22.05 29.76 -2.40
CA HIS A 722 -22.28 31.18 -2.70
C HIS A 722 -21.06 31.95 -3.24
N GLY A 723 -21.20 32.33 -4.52
CA GLY A 723 -20.28 33.14 -5.31
C GLY A 723 -20.55 33.14 -6.82
N SER A 724 -21.36 32.21 -7.34
CA SER A 724 -21.69 32.12 -8.77
C SER A 724 -23.20 31.97 -9.00
N ASN A 725 -23.78 32.86 -9.82
CA ASN A 725 -25.12 32.75 -10.38
C ASN A 725 -25.22 31.49 -11.28
N MET A 726 -25.39 30.31 -10.70
CA MET A 726 -25.62 29.07 -11.44
C MET A 726 -27.12 28.83 -11.58
N THR A 727 -27.62 28.79 -12.80
CA THR A 727 -29.00 28.41 -13.13
C THR A 727 -29.14 26.88 -13.22
N LYS A 728 -30.35 26.34 -13.00
CA LYS A 728 -30.68 24.92 -13.25
C LYS A 728 -30.21 24.54 -14.66
N GLY A 729 -29.23 23.63 -14.76
CA GLY A 729 -28.64 23.17 -16.03
C GLY A 729 -27.15 23.52 -16.22
N GLN A 730 -26.63 24.56 -15.57
CA GLN A 730 -25.21 24.95 -15.69
C GLN A 730 -24.26 23.90 -15.06
N ASN A 731 -24.67 23.25 -13.97
CA ASN A 731 -23.88 22.23 -13.24
C ASN A 731 -23.56 20.99 -14.08
N VAL A 732 -24.47 20.56 -14.96
CA VAL A 732 -24.28 19.36 -15.80
C VAL A 732 -23.33 19.65 -16.97
N LYS A 733 -23.42 20.86 -17.55
CA LYS A 733 -22.50 21.32 -18.60
C LYS A 733 -21.07 21.45 -18.06
N ASP A 734 -20.97 21.87 -16.81
CA ASP A 734 -19.75 21.95 -16.02
C ASP A 734 -19.21 20.54 -15.67
N MET A 735 -20.06 19.58 -15.25
CA MET A 735 -19.70 18.16 -15.09
C MET A 735 -19.15 17.55 -16.39
N MET A 736 -19.84 17.73 -17.52
CA MET A 736 -19.38 17.25 -18.84
C MET A 736 -18.08 17.91 -19.31
N THR A 737 -17.75 19.09 -18.78
CA THR A 737 -16.50 19.79 -19.07
C THR A 737 -15.36 19.30 -18.18
N ALA A 738 -15.65 18.93 -16.92
CA ALA A 738 -14.69 18.30 -16.00
C ALA A 738 -14.40 16.83 -16.35
N MET A 739 -15.40 16.09 -16.85
CA MET A 739 -15.30 14.69 -17.27
C MET A 739 -14.72 14.51 -18.68
N ASN A 740 -14.38 15.61 -19.36
CA ASN A 740 -13.69 15.55 -20.62
C ASN A 740 -12.29 14.99 -20.32
N PRO A 741 -11.91 13.76 -20.74
CA PRO A 741 -10.50 13.44 -20.73
C PRO A 741 -9.81 14.53 -21.57
N PRO A 742 -8.69 15.14 -21.11
CA PRO A 742 -7.81 15.78 -22.09
C PRO A 742 -7.64 14.75 -23.20
N ARG A 743 -7.80 15.17 -24.47
CA ARG A 743 -7.60 14.30 -25.64
C ARG A 743 -6.47 13.35 -25.31
N THR A 744 -6.76 12.05 -25.36
CA THR A 744 -5.80 10.96 -25.16
C THR A 744 -4.41 11.44 -25.60
N PHE A 745 -3.56 11.76 -24.63
CA PHE A 745 -2.12 11.85 -24.81
C PHE A 745 -1.56 10.41 -24.87
N ASP A 746 -2.20 9.58 -25.68
CA ASP A 746 -1.77 8.26 -26.18
C ASP A 746 -1.79 8.49 -27.70
N ASP A 747 -0.79 9.13 -28.29
CA ASP A 747 0.38 8.47 -28.87
C ASP A 747 1.66 9.36 -28.87
N SER A 748 1.60 10.57 -28.31
CA SER A 748 2.71 11.54 -28.41
C SER A 748 3.82 11.36 -27.37
N PHE A 749 3.59 10.57 -26.31
CA PHE A 749 4.63 10.23 -25.32
C PHE A 749 5.41 8.95 -25.65
N TYR A 750 4.86 8.05 -26.48
CA TYR A 750 5.65 6.96 -27.07
C TYR A 750 6.74 7.48 -28.04
N LEU A 751 6.56 8.68 -28.59
CA LEU A 751 7.54 9.31 -29.48
C LEU A 751 8.75 9.93 -28.77
N TYR A 752 8.69 10.18 -27.45
CA TYR A 752 9.87 10.66 -26.70
C TYR A 752 10.75 9.54 -26.14
N GLY A 753 10.22 8.31 -26.05
CA GLY A 753 10.98 7.13 -25.64
C GLY A 753 12.03 6.68 -26.68
N ASP A 754 11.73 6.84 -27.98
CA ASP A 754 12.68 6.53 -29.06
C ASP A 754 13.69 7.65 -29.33
N ALA A 755 13.37 8.90 -28.96
CA ALA A 755 14.29 10.03 -29.12
C ALA A 755 15.49 9.98 -28.16
N ALA A 756 15.40 9.22 -27.06
CA ALA A 756 16.46 9.12 -26.05
C ALA A 756 17.68 8.27 -26.47
N LYS A 757 17.68 7.63 -27.65
CA LYS A 757 18.81 6.85 -28.16
C LYS A 757 19.63 7.52 -29.27
N LYS A 758 19.24 8.70 -29.77
CA LYS A 758 20.07 9.47 -30.70
C LYS A 758 20.73 10.64 -29.98
N LYS A 759 22.06 10.66 -29.95
CA LYS A 759 22.83 11.89 -29.72
C LYS A 759 22.45 12.88 -30.82
N ILE A 760 21.53 13.79 -30.53
CA ILE A 760 21.19 14.87 -31.44
C ILE A 760 22.27 15.95 -31.26
N SER A 761 23.06 16.14 -32.32
CA SER A 761 24.01 17.25 -32.46
C SER A 761 23.23 18.52 -32.83
N LEU A 762 23.75 19.68 -32.42
CA LEU A 762 23.16 21.01 -32.68
C LEU A 762 22.96 21.33 -34.18
N ASP A 763 23.59 20.58 -35.09
CA ASP A 763 23.47 20.78 -36.54
C ASP A 763 22.18 20.21 -37.17
N ASP A 764 21.47 19.31 -36.49
CA ASP A 764 20.22 18.74 -37.05
C ASP A 764 19.03 19.72 -36.97
N THR A 765 19.17 20.80 -36.19
CA THR A 765 18.15 21.83 -36.02
C THR A 765 18.06 22.84 -37.17
N GLU A 766 19.09 22.96 -38.02
CA GLU A 766 19.07 23.92 -39.15
C GLU A 766 18.48 23.35 -40.44
N LYS A 767 18.54 22.03 -40.68
CA LYS A 767 17.90 21.41 -41.85
C LYS A 767 16.38 21.28 -41.75
N ALA A 768 15.80 21.37 -40.55
CA ALA A 768 14.35 21.31 -40.35
C ALA A 768 13.62 22.63 -40.70
N LYS A 769 14.33 23.70 -41.08
CA LYS A 769 13.74 25.00 -41.45
C LYS A 769 13.35 25.12 -42.93
N SER A 770 13.72 24.17 -43.80
CA SER A 770 13.57 24.34 -45.26
C SER A 770 12.61 23.36 -45.96
N GLU A 771 11.85 22.53 -45.26
CA GLU A 771 10.77 21.75 -45.88
C GLU A 771 9.38 22.30 -45.52
N PRO A 772 8.48 22.49 -46.50
CA PRO A 772 7.13 22.96 -46.23
C PRO A 772 6.33 21.83 -45.60
N LEU A 773 6.35 21.76 -44.27
CA LEU A 773 5.36 21.03 -43.49
C LEU A 773 3.97 21.54 -43.91
N PHE A 774 3.16 20.62 -44.43
CA PHE A 774 1.76 20.81 -44.75
C PHE A 774 1.04 21.50 -43.58
N ARG A 775 0.96 22.83 -43.65
CA ARG A 775 0.05 23.64 -42.87
C ARG A 775 -1.35 23.38 -43.42
N LYS A 776 -1.94 22.23 -43.07
CA LYS A 776 -3.40 22.15 -43.08
C LYS A 776 -3.85 23.22 -42.10
N LYS A 777 -4.35 24.34 -42.64
CA LYS A 777 -5.16 25.29 -41.89
C LYS A 777 -6.22 24.48 -41.18
N SER A 778 -6.04 24.20 -39.89
CA SER A 778 -7.17 23.99 -39.02
C SER A 778 -7.92 25.32 -39.05
N SER A 779 -8.97 25.38 -39.85
CA SER A 779 -10.01 26.38 -39.66
C SER A 779 -10.29 26.42 -38.16
N GLY A 780 -10.25 27.62 -37.59
CA GLY A 780 -10.76 27.84 -36.25
C GLY A 780 -12.22 27.46 -36.24
N ILE A 781 -12.52 26.20 -35.93
CA ILE A 781 -13.83 25.81 -35.48
C ILE A 781 -13.89 26.34 -34.05
N ASN A 782 -14.62 27.44 -33.89
CA ASN A 782 -15.17 27.87 -32.62
C ASN A 782 -15.81 26.64 -31.96
N ASN A 783 -15.15 26.04 -30.95
CA ASN A 783 -15.71 24.95 -30.15
C ASN A 783 -16.80 25.43 -29.17
N ASN A 784 -17.49 26.52 -29.50
CA ASN A 784 -18.82 26.82 -28.99
C ASN A 784 -19.85 26.10 -29.88
N VAL A 785 -19.77 24.77 -29.97
CA VAL A 785 -20.97 24.00 -30.29
C VAL A 785 -21.79 24.00 -29.01
N ASN A 786 -22.70 24.96 -28.88
CA ASN A 786 -23.79 24.87 -27.94
C ASN A 786 -24.66 23.69 -28.39
N VAL A 787 -24.34 22.49 -27.93
CA VAL A 787 -25.30 21.39 -27.95
C VAL A 787 -26.41 21.80 -26.99
N ASN A 788 -27.59 22.13 -27.52
CA ASN A 788 -28.80 22.34 -26.73
C ASN A 788 -29.20 20.97 -26.16
N ILE A 789 -28.64 20.62 -25.01
CA ILE A 789 -29.06 19.45 -24.25
C ILE A 789 -30.34 19.84 -23.52
N ASP A 790 -31.43 19.12 -23.77
CA ASP A 790 -32.69 19.32 -23.06
C ASP A 790 -32.56 18.84 -21.62
N PHE A 791 -32.33 19.79 -20.70
CA PHE A 791 -32.13 19.51 -19.29
C PHE A 791 -33.41 19.05 -18.55
N SER A 792 -34.58 19.14 -19.18
CA SER A 792 -35.85 18.68 -18.59
C SER A 792 -35.93 17.16 -18.44
N ARG A 793 -35.07 16.42 -19.17
CA ARG A 793 -34.94 14.96 -19.11
C ARG A 793 -34.03 14.44 -18.01
N PHE A 794 -33.33 15.31 -17.28
CA PHE A 794 -32.49 14.89 -16.16
C PHE A 794 -33.38 14.56 -14.96
N GLY A 795 -33.51 13.26 -14.68
CA GLY A 795 -34.01 12.76 -13.41
C GLY A 795 -33.08 13.11 -12.24
N GLN A 796 -33.32 12.50 -11.08
CA GLN A 796 -32.52 12.73 -9.89
C GLN A 796 -31.07 12.19 -10.01
N TYR A 797 -30.80 11.28 -10.96
CA TYR A 797 -29.48 10.66 -11.16
C TYR A 797 -29.11 10.55 -12.65
N ALA A 798 -27.81 10.49 -12.94
CA ALA A 798 -27.24 10.26 -14.26
C ALA A 798 -26.12 9.20 -14.21
N LEU A 799 -26.06 8.33 -15.22
CA LEU A 799 -25.07 7.27 -15.39
C LEU A 799 -24.09 7.67 -16.50
N PHE A 800 -22.82 7.81 -16.16
CA PHE A 800 -21.74 8.16 -17.07
C PHE A 800 -20.91 6.94 -17.42
N TYR A 801 -20.61 6.79 -18.71
CA TYR A 801 -19.66 5.79 -19.22
C TYR A 801 -18.38 6.47 -19.67
N ILE A 802 -17.24 5.92 -19.24
CA ILE A 802 -15.92 6.34 -19.69
C ILE A 802 -15.35 5.23 -20.57
N THR A 803 -15.08 5.56 -21.83
CA THR A 803 -14.50 4.66 -22.82
C THR A 803 -13.08 5.09 -23.18
N PRO A 804 -12.17 4.15 -23.53
CA PRO A 804 -10.77 4.46 -23.85
C PRO A 804 -10.59 5.17 -25.20
N HIS A 805 -11.56 5.07 -26.12
CA HIS A 805 -11.52 5.77 -27.41
C HIS A 805 -12.83 6.55 -27.61
N PHE A 806 -12.75 7.87 -27.44
CA PHE A 806 -13.85 8.77 -27.74
C PHE A 806 -13.78 9.18 -29.22
N ASP A 807 -14.33 8.35 -30.11
CA ASP A 807 -14.57 8.78 -31.49
C ASP A 807 -16.05 9.13 -31.66
N SER A 808 -16.31 10.27 -32.30
CA SER A 808 -17.65 10.88 -32.46
C SER A 808 -18.68 9.98 -33.17
N ASN A 809 -18.26 8.85 -33.72
CA ASN A 809 -19.10 7.94 -34.51
C ASN A 809 -19.52 6.65 -33.79
N TYR A 810 -19.13 6.39 -32.53
CA TYR A 810 -19.43 5.15 -31.75
C TYR A 810 -19.12 3.79 -32.44
N SER A 811 -18.74 3.79 -33.72
CA SER A 811 -18.63 2.63 -34.61
C SER A 811 -17.39 1.77 -34.35
N ARG A 812 -16.42 2.28 -33.58
CA ARG A 812 -15.29 1.49 -33.05
C ARG A 812 -15.65 0.69 -31.79
N LEU A 813 -16.67 1.11 -31.02
CA LEU A 813 -17.18 0.31 -29.90
C LEU A 813 -17.91 -0.94 -30.43
N THR A 814 -18.62 -0.80 -31.56
CA THR A 814 -19.45 -1.85 -32.17
C THR A 814 -18.69 -2.96 -32.92
N GLN A 815 -17.36 -2.98 -32.87
CA GLN A 815 -16.54 -4.04 -33.50
C GLN A 815 -15.89 -5.02 -32.50
N LYS A 816 -15.98 -4.77 -31.18
CA LYS A 816 -15.39 -5.65 -30.17
C LYS A 816 -16.30 -6.82 -29.75
N SER A 817 -17.61 -6.76 -30.02
CA SER A 817 -18.54 -7.89 -29.81
C SER A 817 -18.40 -9.02 -30.85
N MET A 818 -17.20 -9.55 -31.06
CA MET A 818 -17.11 -10.95 -31.43
C MET A 818 -17.35 -11.76 -30.16
N LYS A 819 -18.59 -12.24 -29.94
CA LYS A 819 -18.86 -13.32 -28.97
C LYS A 819 -17.72 -14.33 -29.07
N ALA A 820 -16.99 -14.55 -27.97
CA ALA A 820 -15.85 -15.44 -27.98
C ALA A 820 -16.27 -16.79 -28.60
N ALA A 821 -15.53 -17.24 -29.61
CA ALA A 821 -15.83 -18.50 -30.28
C ALA A 821 -15.87 -19.64 -29.26
N HIS A 822 -16.67 -20.68 -29.49
CA HIS A 822 -16.79 -21.81 -28.58
C HIS A 822 -15.42 -22.34 -28.12
N GLY A 823 -15.26 -22.51 -26.81
CA GLY A 823 -14.01 -22.95 -26.20
C GLY A 823 -12.86 -21.96 -26.24
N THR A 824 -13.16 -20.65 -26.37
CA THR A 824 -12.15 -19.58 -26.27
C THR A 824 -12.54 -18.53 -25.23
N ARG A 825 -11.52 -17.94 -24.59
CA ARG A 825 -11.68 -16.76 -23.72
C ARG A 825 -10.70 -15.70 -24.20
N ARG A 826 -11.20 -14.49 -24.48
CA ARG A 826 -10.39 -13.30 -24.71
C ARG A 826 -10.33 -12.50 -23.41
N THR A 827 -9.15 -12.03 -23.02
CA THR A 827 -8.96 -11.18 -21.84
C THR A 827 -7.62 -10.47 -21.92
N ILE A 828 -7.47 -9.39 -21.15
CA ILE A 828 -6.20 -8.69 -21.01
C ILE A 828 -5.34 -9.43 -19.99
N ILE A 829 -4.10 -9.72 -20.36
CA ILE A 829 -3.06 -10.19 -19.43
C ILE A 829 -2.02 -9.09 -19.24
N GLN A 830 -1.48 -9.03 -18.03
CA GLN A 830 -0.50 -8.03 -17.64
C GLN A 830 0.89 -8.66 -17.57
N GLY A 831 1.86 -8.04 -18.23
CA GLY A 831 3.28 -8.34 -18.15
C GLY A 831 4.00 -7.45 -17.13
N TYR A 832 5.32 -7.42 -17.21
CA TYR A 832 6.11 -6.51 -16.38
C TYR A 832 5.83 -5.04 -16.75
N SER A 833 5.84 -4.17 -15.75
CA SER A 833 5.64 -2.73 -15.94
C SER A 833 6.95 -2.09 -16.38
N ARG A 834 6.92 -1.38 -17.51
CA ARG A 834 8.08 -0.69 -18.05
C ARG A 834 8.44 0.52 -17.16
N PRO A 835 9.66 0.58 -16.59
CA PRO A 835 10.08 1.73 -15.80
C PRO A 835 10.28 2.95 -16.71
N LEU A 836 9.81 4.11 -16.25
CA LEU A 836 10.08 5.39 -16.92
C LEU A 836 11.36 6.01 -16.39
N ALA A 837 12.03 6.80 -17.25
CA ALA A 837 13.17 7.60 -16.81
C ALA A 837 12.67 8.89 -16.14
N PHE A 838 13.24 9.23 -14.97
CA PHE A 838 12.96 10.51 -14.33
C PHE A 838 13.60 11.66 -15.12
N TYR A 839 12.81 12.68 -15.42
CA TYR A 839 13.29 13.86 -16.15
C TYR A 839 13.78 14.96 -15.19
N SER A 840 15.07 15.30 -15.27
CA SER A 840 15.64 16.47 -14.59
C SER A 840 16.28 17.41 -15.63
N PRO A 841 15.74 18.63 -15.82
CA PRO A 841 16.25 19.60 -16.79
C PRO A 841 17.58 20.21 -16.35
N VAL A 842 18.40 20.58 -17.34
CA VAL A 842 19.66 21.31 -17.15
C VAL A 842 19.63 22.62 -17.96
N TYR A 843 19.50 23.74 -17.26
CA TYR A 843 19.62 25.11 -17.77
C TYR A 843 21.10 25.49 -17.78
N LYS A 844 21.79 25.29 -18.92
CA LYS A 844 23.22 25.64 -19.06
C LYS A 844 23.43 27.15 -19.28
N ASP A 845 22.66 27.78 -20.18
CA ASP A 845 22.90 29.18 -20.60
C ASP A 845 21.64 30.00 -20.94
N LYS A 846 20.43 29.46 -20.73
CA LYS A 846 19.16 30.16 -20.98
C LYS A 846 18.22 29.93 -19.81
N ILE A 847 17.90 31.01 -19.07
CA ILE A 847 16.75 31.01 -18.16
C ILE A 847 15.52 30.76 -19.03
N PRO A 848 14.68 29.75 -18.74
CA PRO A 848 13.43 29.55 -19.46
C PRO A 848 12.64 30.87 -19.49
N THR A 849 12.13 31.27 -20.65
CA THR A 849 11.24 32.43 -20.74
C THR A 849 10.05 32.23 -19.80
N ALA A 850 9.54 33.32 -19.21
CA ALA A 850 8.52 33.34 -18.15
C ALA A 850 7.22 32.57 -18.40
N ASN A 851 7.02 32.00 -19.60
CA ASN A 851 5.87 31.19 -19.98
C ASN A 851 5.98 29.69 -19.67
N VAL A 852 7.12 29.19 -19.14
CA VAL A 852 7.27 27.77 -18.77
C VAL A 852 7.15 27.58 -17.26
N ASN A 853 6.06 26.96 -16.81
CA ASN A 853 5.75 26.73 -15.40
C ASN A 853 6.64 25.61 -14.80
N HIS A 854 7.83 25.94 -14.26
CA HIS A 854 8.78 25.00 -13.66
C HIS A 854 8.56 24.77 -12.15
N ARG A 855 7.30 24.59 -11.73
CA ARG A 855 6.88 24.39 -10.33
C ARG A 855 6.99 22.94 -9.83
N ARG A 856 8.17 22.32 -10.04
CA ARG A 856 8.44 20.92 -9.68
C ARG A 856 8.59 20.72 -8.17
N ARG A 857 8.04 19.64 -7.64
CA ARG A 857 8.20 19.25 -6.22
C ARG A 857 9.41 18.34 -6.05
N THR A 858 9.49 17.29 -6.86
CA THR A 858 10.67 16.43 -6.98
C THR A 858 11.61 17.03 -8.03
N LEU A 859 12.80 17.43 -7.61
CA LEU A 859 13.83 18.05 -8.45
C LEU A 859 14.75 17.00 -9.08
N TYR A 860 14.99 15.92 -8.34
CA TYR A 860 15.78 14.76 -8.76
C TYR A 860 15.24 13.49 -8.09
N TRP A 861 15.16 12.41 -8.85
CA TRP A 861 14.91 11.06 -8.36
C TRP A 861 15.82 10.10 -9.11
N ASN A 862 16.50 9.22 -8.38
CA ASN A 862 17.24 8.12 -8.95
C ASN A 862 17.12 6.89 -8.03
N PRO A 863 16.53 5.78 -8.51
CA PRO A 863 16.36 4.59 -7.68
C PRO A 863 17.68 3.79 -7.54
N THR A 864 18.60 3.85 -8.48
CA THR A 864 19.69 2.87 -8.58
C THR A 864 21.05 3.49 -8.85
N ILE A 865 21.39 4.57 -8.12
CA ILE A 865 22.71 5.19 -8.23
C ILE A 865 23.77 4.33 -7.52
N GLN A 866 24.86 4.00 -8.21
CA GLN A 866 25.93 3.16 -7.68
C GLN A 866 27.04 4.02 -7.08
N THR A 867 27.49 3.68 -5.87
CA THR A 867 28.71 4.29 -5.31
C THR A 867 29.96 3.79 -6.04
N ASP A 868 30.98 4.65 -6.11
CA ASP A 868 32.29 4.27 -6.63
C ASP A 868 33.04 3.32 -5.65
N LYS A 869 34.26 2.91 -6.03
CA LYS A 869 35.13 2.09 -5.18
C LYS A 869 35.52 2.75 -3.85
N ASN A 870 35.37 4.06 -3.74
CA ASN A 870 35.62 4.84 -2.54
C ASN A 870 34.32 5.13 -1.75
N GLY A 871 33.20 4.52 -2.14
CA GLY A 871 31.90 4.73 -1.50
C GLY A 871 31.31 6.11 -1.76
N LYS A 872 31.76 6.81 -2.82
CA LYS A 872 31.36 8.18 -3.15
C LYS A 872 30.40 8.24 -4.31
N ILE A 873 29.50 9.23 -4.26
CA ILE A 873 28.60 9.63 -5.35
C ILE A 873 28.55 11.16 -5.37
N SER A 874 28.57 11.75 -6.57
CA SER A 874 28.21 13.15 -6.78
C SER A 874 26.91 13.20 -7.57
N ILE A 875 25.93 13.95 -7.08
CA ILE A 875 24.71 14.26 -7.83
C ILE A 875 24.67 15.75 -8.16
N GLU A 876 24.22 16.06 -9.37
CA GLU A 876 23.94 17.42 -9.81
C GLU A 876 22.53 17.49 -10.39
N CYS A 877 21.73 18.41 -9.87
CA CYS A 877 20.42 18.77 -10.41
C CYS A 877 20.21 20.27 -10.30
N GLN A 878 19.05 20.78 -10.73
CA GLN A 878 18.78 22.21 -10.69
C GLN A 878 17.51 22.55 -9.93
N ASN A 879 17.59 23.65 -9.18
CA ASN A 879 16.48 24.19 -8.42
C ASN A 879 15.33 24.64 -9.36
N GLY A 880 14.13 24.77 -8.78
CA GLY A 880 12.95 25.31 -9.44
C GLY A 880 13.03 26.82 -9.68
N MET A 881 11.90 27.40 -10.07
CA MET A 881 11.80 28.83 -10.40
C MET A 881 11.80 29.77 -9.18
N TYR A 882 11.74 29.22 -7.97
CA TYR A 882 11.71 29.99 -6.71
C TYR A 882 12.91 29.60 -5.83
N ALA A 883 13.30 30.50 -4.94
CA ALA A 883 14.32 30.23 -3.95
C ALA A 883 13.76 29.28 -2.88
N ASN A 884 14.35 28.11 -2.68
CA ASN A 884 13.83 27.14 -1.72
C ASN A 884 14.96 26.37 -1.01
N PRO A 885 14.75 25.98 0.27
CA PRO A 885 15.50 24.87 0.85
C PRO A 885 15.18 23.58 0.08
N VAL A 886 16.09 22.61 0.18
CA VAL A 886 15.88 21.27 -0.39
C VAL A 886 15.83 20.22 0.71
N ILE A 887 15.00 19.21 0.48
CA ILE A 887 15.00 17.97 1.26
C ILE A 887 15.73 16.94 0.42
N ILE A 888 16.78 16.35 0.97
CA ILE A 888 17.48 15.21 0.36
C ILE A 888 17.23 13.99 1.22
N HIS A 889 16.69 12.94 0.61
CA HIS A 889 16.41 11.66 1.25
C HIS A 889 17.11 10.57 0.48
N ALA A 890 17.96 9.79 1.15
CA ALA A 890 18.72 8.72 0.54
C ALA A 890 18.65 7.44 1.36
N GLU A 891 18.55 6.30 0.69
CA GLU A 891 18.40 4.99 1.30
C GLU A 891 19.20 3.92 0.57
N MET A 892 19.78 3.00 1.34
CA MET A 892 20.52 1.86 0.83
C MET A 892 20.31 0.66 1.74
N LEU A 893 20.32 -0.52 1.14
CA LEU A 893 20.42 -1.79 1.83
C LEU A 893 21.65 -2.53 1.30
N LYS A 894 22.59 -2.89 2.19
CA LYS A 894 23.78 -3.65 1.78
C LYS A 894 24.13 -4.69 2.83
N GLY A 895 24.23 -5.95 2.39
CA GLY A 895 24.59 -7.07 3.26
C GLY A 895 23.63 -7.27 4.43
N GLY A 896 22.33 -7.03 4.21
CA GLY A 896 21.31 -7.12 5.26
C GLY A 896 21.26 -5.92 6.23
N ILE A 897 22.11 -4.90 6.03
CA ILE A 897 22.18 -3.73 6.90
C ILE A 897 21.56 -2.53 6.17
N PRO A 898 20.36 -2.08 6.59
CA PRO A 898 19.72 -0.89 6.04
C PRO A 898 20.40 0.38 6.58
N CYS A 899 20.45 1.42 5.75
CA CYS A 899 20.81 2.77 6.19
C CYS A 899 20.01 3.80 5.41
N SER A 900 19.57 4.84 6.11
CA SER A 900 18.80 5.95 5.55
C SER A 900 19.34 7.27 6.10
N ILE A 901 19.11 8.34 5.35
CA ILE A 901 19.38 9.70 5.81
C ILE A 901 18.42 10.67 5.16
N THR A 902 17.93 11.61 5.96
CA THR A 902 17.17 12.77 5.49
C THR A 902 17.79 14.04 6.01
N ILE A 903 18.04 14.98 5.11
CA ILE A 903 18.59 16.31 5.42
C ILE A 903 17.68 17.36 4.80
N ILE A 904 17.49 18.47 5.53
CA ILE A 904 16.79 19.64 5.04
C ILE A 904 17.68 20.87 5.22
N GLY A 905 18.04 21.54 4.13
CA GLY A 905 19.00 22.64 4.14
C GLY A 905 20.37 22.23 4.68
N GLU A 906 21.19 23.19 5.14
CA GLU A 906 22.43 22.91 5.84
C GLU A 906 22.08 22.69 7.32
N LYS A 907 22.32 21.48 7.84
CA LYS A 907 22.12 21.21 9.28
C LYS A 907 23.03 22.17 10.05
N LYS A 908 22.46 23.24 10.65
CA LYS A 908 23.19 24.01 11.66
C LYS A 908 23.57 23.04 12.77
N LYS A 909 24.87 22.73 12.89
CA LYS A 909 25.43 22.19 14.13
C LYS A 909 24.99 23.16 15.23
N LYS A 910 24.06 22.73 16.07
CA LYS A 910 23.76 23.42 17.33
C LYS A 910 24.91 23.16 18.29
#